data_AF-A0A927EDE8-F1
#
_entry.id   AF-A0A927EDE8-F1
#
_cell.length_a   1.000
_cell.length_b   1.000
_cell.length_c   1.000
_cell.angle_alpha   90.00
_cell.angle_beta   90.00
_cell.angle_gamma   90.00
#
_symmetry.space_group_name_H-M   'P 1'
#
loop_
_entity.id
_entity.type
_entity.pdbx_description
1 polymer ?
#
loop_
_entity_poly.entity_id
_entity_poly.type
_entity_poly.pdbx_seq_one_letter_code
_entity_poly.pdbx_strand_id
1 'polypeptide(L)'
;MLSLAPAATAVAAPTQLELHRLGGSVFLLCWTLEASPFGKPSIALTGGGRRLAAASISLGLRDGRERLAVAFRSSGHDSIVATLSDHGPQGDVTAAFDPALVHGLADPDDILKDLTPRARLALANALVRAWPPLFNLAAVPSYLSFLRQLLLALFPEPAAMQPSAALVEGRWLSETVVPADLDALRTAFRLDGAGLTRLELPSRLGAADRNGQRELHLVLEEPPVRGGGLLILQSERSLVVRTLPGRQAAPSLGRWWAGKAASRDGLRNWVIEQLAGLSEQGRLLAVEMQRRAPLAVQHVRRNDDLPAAELDLAVCNRAGLLIGGYLRDPDDLLEEVLLHRGTGEPIAMLSRLQRFPVRLPSGAEGETRAAIGFAAFAPDYAAGAPVLQPRCEIRLKSGTVLTLRPPVQPADAATIRARALSAIPPQYLTGAMLEETLAPILAACQEELRENRPEPEVKTFGRGPARPKASVVIPLYRVYDFLRVQVAAFAGDPWFAENAELIYVLDSPEHEAEVAHLLGGLHLAYGLPMQLLAMRRNGGFSAACNAGARQARGEALALVNSDVIPVGNGWLPALVAKLDKRRRIGAVGPKLLYEDGSLQHAGLFFKRDSKGTWLNHHYFKGMPGSYAPANVERPVPGVTGACIVMARELFGELGGFDESYVIGDYEDSDLCLKIRRAGLGIIYVPDVALYHLERQSISKSTDYTRGAASQHNAWLQMRRWDAQIAALMQAFETSAAEPALLQAQAPSEPDLVPRFSFRRATAA
;
A
#
# COMPACT_ATOMS: atom_id res chain seq x y z
N MET A 1 43.54 42.08 11.28
CA MET A 1 44.14 42.70 10.07
C MET A 1 45.67 42.65 10.12
N LEU A 2 46.29 41.72 9.39
CA LEU A 2 47.73 41.74 9.12
C LEU A 2 47.92 41.90 7.60
N SER A 3 48.46 43.05 7.20
CA SER A 3 48.92 43.31 5.85
C SER A 3 50.20 42.51 5.63
N LEU A 4 50.17 41.52 4.73
CA LEU A 4 51.37 40.74 4.37
C LEU A 4 52.24 41.59 3.41
N ALA A 5 53.48 41.86 3.80
CA ALA A 5 54.46 42.56 2.97
C ALA A 5 55.04 41.62 1.90
N PRO A 6 55.29 42.11 0.66
CA PRO A 6 55.68 41.27 -0.47
C PRO A 6 57.19 40.94 -0.49
N ALA A 7 57.52 39.75 -0.99
CA ALA A 7 58.88 39.45 -1.47
C ALA A 7 59.11 40.16 -2.83
N ALA A 8 60.30 40.71 -3.00
CA ALA A 8 60.63 41.70 -4.02
C ALA A 8 60.58 41.17 -5.47
N THR A 9 59.66 41.73 -6.28
CA THR A 9 59.89 42.28 -7.64
C THR A 9 58.67 43.13 -8.03
N ALA A 10 58.90 44.32 -8.58
CA ALA A 10 57.95 45.43 -8.60
C ALA A 10 56.82 45.33 -9.64
N VAL A 11 55.57 45.43 -9.19
CA VAL A 11 54.45 46.25 -9.74
C VAL A 11 53.59 46.66 -8.53
N ALA A 12 53.00 47.86 -8.56
CA ALA A 12 52.27 48.50 -7.46
C ALA A 12 51.36 47.56 -6.63
N ALA A 13 51.38 47.73 -5.31
CA ALA A 13 50.70 46.88 -4.33
C ALA A 13 49.19 46.67 -4.64
N PRO A 14 48.68 45.43 -4.65
CA PRO A 14 47.26 45.22 -4.44
C PRO A 14 47.02 45.15 -2.92
N THR A 15 46.68 46.27 -2.30
CA THR A 15 46.29 46.39 -0.87
C THR A 15 44.97 45.67 -0.53
N GLN A 16 44.62 44.58 -1.22
CA GLN A 16 43.28 44.01 -1.24
C GLN A 16 43.23 42.47 -1.20
N LEU A 17 44.34 41.82 -0.83
CA LEU A 17 44.43 40.37 -0.65
C LEU A 17 44.44 40.02 0.84
N GLU A 18 43.45 39.25 1.27
CA GLU A 18 43.31 38.80 2.66
C GLU A 18 43.28 37.26 2.70
N LEU A 19 43.98 36.68 3.68
CA LEU A 19 44.02 35.24 3.87
C LEU A 19 43.51 34.87 5.26
N HIS A 20 42.51 34.00 5.30
CA HIS A 20 41.78 33.62 6.50
C HIS A 20 41.84 32.10 6.71
N ARG A 21 41.93 31.63 7.95
CA ARG A 21 41.89 30.18 8.25
C ARG A 21 40.48 29.75 8.63
N LEU A 22 39.86 28.88 7.82
CA LEU A 22 38.51 28.36 8.08
C LEU A 22 38.52 27.23 9.11
N GLY A 23 39.55 26.38 9.09
CA GLY A 23 39.72 25.30 10.04
C GLY A 23 40.72 24.24 9.59
N GLY A 24 41.46 23.67 10.54
CA GLY A 24 42.54 22.73 10.26
C GLY A 24 43.54 23.29 9.22
N SER A 25 43.68 22.56 8.10
CA SER A 25 44.55 22.88 6.97
C SER A 25 43.81 23.58 5.81
N VAL A 26 42.64 24.17 6.07
CA VAL A 26 41.79 24.80 5.04
C VAL A 26 41.74 26.32 5.25
N PHE A 27 41.99 27.03 4.16
CA PHE A 27 42.12 28.49 4.12
C PHE A 27 41.14 29.08 3.12
N LEU A 28 40.80 30.35 3.35
CA LEU A 28 39.97 31.18 2.49
C LEU A 28 40.79 32.41 2.07
N LEU A 29 41.09 32.50 0.78
CA LEU A 29 41.68 33.68 0.17
C LEU A 29 40.57 34.61 -0.31
N CYS A 30 40.59 35.87 0.11
CA CYS A 30 39.70 36.92 -0.35
C CYS A 30 40.52 37.94 -1.14
N TRP A 31 40.27 38.05 -2.45
CA TRP A 31 40.92 39.03 -3.31
C TRP A 31 39.87 40.03 -3.82
N THR A 32 39.96 41.29 -3.40
CA THR A 32 39.08 42.36 -3.89
C THR A 32 39.63 42.98 -5.16
N LEU A 33 38.77 43.16 -6.15
CA LEU A 33 39.06 43.55 -7.52
C LEU A 33 38.11 44.66 -7.96
N GLU A 34 38.60 45.56 -8.82
CA GLU A 34 37.71 46.45 -9.56
C GLU A 34 36.81 45.62 -10.51
N ALA A 35 35.60 46.10 -10.76
CA ALA A 35 34.67 45.40 -11.66
C ALA A 35 35.28 45.28 -13.07
N SER A 36 35.59 44.05 -13.49
CA SER A 36 36.21 43.81 -14.80
C SER A 36 35.16 43.74 -15.92
N PRO A 37 35.31 44.51 -17.01
CA PRO A 37 34.41 44.44 -18.16
C PRO A 37 34.76 43.30 -19.15
N PHE A 38 35.84 42.55 -18.92
CA PHE A 38 36.43 41.64 -19.93
C PHE A 38 36.15 40.14 -19.72
N GLY A 39 35.54 39.75 -18.60
CA GLY A 39 35.19 38.36 -18.32
C GLY A 39 34.97 38.07 -16.84
N LYS A 40 34.57 36.84 -16.50
CA LYS A 40 34.44 36.41 -15.10
C LYS A 40 35.82 36.09 -14.53
N PRO A 41 36.31 36.81 -13.50
CA PRO A 41 37.66 36.59 -12.97
C PRO A 41 37.81 35.19 -12.38
N SER A 42 38.98 34.59 -12.55
CA SER A 42 39.33 33.28 -12.01
C SER A 42 40.69 33.30 -11.30
N ILE A 43 40.83 32.52 -10.23
CA ILE A 43 42.10 32.36 -9.51
C ILE A 43 42.55 30.91 -9.59
N ALA A 44 43.79 30.71 -10.02
CA ALA A 44 44.51 29.44 -9.89
C ALA A 44 45.51 29.52 -8.73
N LEU A 45 45.55 28.50 -7.89
CA LEU A 45 46.50 28.40 -6.78
C LEU A 45 47.55 27.33 -7.06
N THR A 46 48.81 27.65 -6.84
CA THR A 46 49.94 26.71 -6.95
C THR A 46 50.78 26.72 -5.68
N GLY A 47 51.13 25.54 -5.16
CA GLY A 47 52.00 25.37 -3.99
C GLY A 47 52.93 24.18 -4.21
N GLY A 48 54.20 24.31 -3.85
CA GLY A 48 55.22 23.28 -4.11
C GLY A 48 55.34 22.88 -5.59
N GLY A 49 55.07 23.82 -6.51
CA GLY A 49 55.09 23.59 -7.96
C GLY A 49 53.89 22.82 -8.54
N ARG A 50 52.84 22.55 -7.74
CA ARG A 50 51.62 21.85 -8.18
C ARG A 50 50.38 22.71 -7.99
N ARG A 51 49.39 22.54 -8.87
CA ARG A 51 48.09 23.21 -8.75
C ARG A 51 47.30 22.64 -7.57
N LEU A 52 46.80 23.51 -6.69
CA LEU A 52 45.99 23.13 -5.54
C LEU A 52 44.51 22.98 -5.94
N ALA A 53 43.85 22.00 -5.32
CA ALA A 53 42.40 21.90 -5.39
C ALA A 53 41.76 23.07 -4.63
N ALA A 54 40.97 23.86 -5.34
CA ALA A 54 40.33 25.07 -4.81
C ALA A 54 38.90 25.20 -5.32
N ALA A 55 38.05 25.86 -4.54
CA ALA A 55 36.70 26.21 -4.92
C ALA A 55 36.52 27.71 -4.73
N SER A 56 35.99 28.41 -5.74
CA SER A 56 35.87 29.86 -5.74
C SER A 56 34.44 30.35 -5.96
N ILE A 57 34.15 31.54 -5.44
CA ILE A 57 32.91 32.27 -5.67
C ILE A 57 33.19 33.77 -5.79
N SER A 58 32.57 34.44 -6.77
CA SER A 58 32.62 35.91 -6.88
C SER A 58 31.49 36.54 -6.07
N LEU A 59 31.83 37.56 -5.29
CA LEU A 59 30.98 38.22 -4.31
C LEU A 59 30.97 39.73 -4.56
N GLY A 60 29.83 40.29 -4.96
CA GLY A 60 29.70 41.74 -5.17
C GLY A 60 29.72 42.53 -3.86
N LEU A 61 30.45 43.65 -3.88
CA LEU A 61 30.58 44.62 -2.79
C LEU A 61 29.63 45.82 -2.99
N ARG A 62 29.32 46.52 -1.90
CA ARG A 62 28.38 47.67 -1.88
C ARG A 62 28.89 48.88 -2.65
N ASP A 63 30.20 49.00 -2.83
CA ASP A 63 30.87 50.05 -3.58
C ASP A 63 31.02 49.73 -5.07
N GLY A 64 30.45 48.60 -5.54
CA GLY A 64 30.47 48.17 -6.94
C GLY A 64 31.66 47.30 -7.33
N ARG A 65 32.63 47.08 -6.42
CA ARG A 65 33.75 46.15 -6.64
C ARG A 65 33.34 44.69 -6.49
N GLU A 66 34.19 43.76 -6.93
CA GLU A 66 34.00 42.33 -6.73
C GLU A 66 35.06 41.75 -5.79
N ARG A 67 34.67 40.81 -4.94
CA ARG A 67 35.58 40.03 -4.10
C ARG A 67 35.53 38.56 -4.52
N LEU A 68 36.66 38.03 -4.97
CA LEU A 68 36.78 36.61 -5.26
C LEU A 68 37.21 35.88 -3.99
N ALA A 69 36.35 35.00 -3.48
CA ALA A 69 36.59 34.19 -2.30
C ALA A 69 36.94 32.76 -2.73
N VAL A 70 38.13 32.27 -2.37
CA VAL A 70 38.70 31.01 -2.81
C VAL A 70 39.08 30.14 -1.62
N ALA A 71 38.36 29.04 -1.42
CA ALA A 71 38.67 28.04 -0.41
C ALA A 71 39.65 27.00 -0.97
N PHE A 72 40.68 26.63 -0.20
CA PHE A 72 41.68 25.63 -0.60
C PHE A 72 42.32 24.96 0.61
N ARG A 73 42.97 23.81 0.38
CA ARG A 73 43.72 23.07 1.40
C ARG A 73 45.22 23.28 1.22
N SER A 74 45.92 23.55 2.32
CA SER A 74 47.39 23.64 2.37
C SER A 74 47.93 23.06 3.67
N SER A 75 49.05 22.34 3.59
CA SER A 75 49.80 21.83 4.74
C SER A 75 50.48 22.94 5.55
N GLY A 76 50.57 24.17 5.00
CA GLY A 76 51.15 25.32 5.68
C GLY A 76 52.68 25.36 5.70
N HIS A 77 53.35 24.57 4.85
CA HIS A 77 54.82 24.55 4.76
C HIS A 77 55.38 25.10 3.44
N ASP A 78 54.52 25.33 2.43
CA ASP A 78 54.93 25.82 1.12
C ASP A 78 54.33 27.21 0.86
N SER A 79 55.14 28.11 0.29
CA SER A 79 54.64 29.38 -0.27
C SER A 79 53.66 29.07 -1.41
N ILE A 80 52.51 29.76 -1.39
CA ILE A 80 51.45 29.61 -2.39
C ILE A 80 51.45 30.83 -3.29
N VAL A 81 51.38 30.59 -4.60
CA VAL A 81 51.18 31.62 -5.62
C VAL A 81 49.74 31.54 -6.12
N ALA A 82 49.00 32.63 -5.95
CA ALA A 82 47.70 32.84 -6.56
C ALA A 82 47.85 33.63 -7.86
N THR A 83 47.39 33.06 -8.97
CA THR A 83 47.34 33.70 -10.28
C THR A 83 45.90 34.08 -10.59
N LEU A 84 45.62 35.38 -10.65
CA LEU A 84 44.36 35.95 -11.07
C LEU A 84 44.38 36.18 -12.59
N SER A 85 43.38 35.64 -13.27
CA SER A 85 43.11 35.88 -14.69
C SER A 85 41.74 36.54 -14.82
N ASP A 86 41.71 37.78 -15.32
CA ASP A 86 40.48 38.51 -15.66
C ASP A 86 40.19 38.56 -17.18
N HIS A 87 41.05 37.88 -17.97
CA HIS A 87 41.02 37.84 -19.44
C HIS A 87 41.15 39.22 -20.10
N GLY A 88 41.61 40.23 -19.36
CA GLY A 88 41.88 41.56 -19.86
C GLY A 88 43.27 41.70 -20.53
N PRO A 89 43.52 42.84 -21.19
CA PRO A 89 44.78 43.11 -21.88
C PRO A 89 45.99 43.32 -20.95
N GLN A 90 45.77 43.42 -19.63
CA GLN A 90 46.84 43.63 -18.63
C GLN A 90 47.59 42.34 -18.24
N GLY A 91 47.11 41.17 -18.68
CA GLY A 91 47.70 39.87 -18.35
C GLY A 91 47.38 39.39 -16.94
N ASP A 92 47.85 38.19 -16.60
CA ASP A 92 47.58 37.57 -15.29
C ASP A 92 48.33 38.28 -14.16
N VAL A 93 47.66 38.49 -13.03
CA VAL A 93 48.26 39.07 -11.83
C VAL A 93 48.57 37.97 -10.83
N THR A 94 49.83 37.87 -10.40
CA THR A 94 50.25 36.87 -9.40
C THR A 94 50.55 37.49 -8.04
N ALA A 95 50.06 36.86 -6.97
CA ALA A 95 50.40 37.20 -5.60
C ALA A 95 50.90 35.96 -4.85
N ALA A 96 52.06 36.06 -4.20
CA ALA A 96 52.62 35.01 -3.36
C ALA A 96 52.33 35.28 -1.88
N PHE A 97 51.96 34.26 -1.13
CA PHE A 97 51.71 34.35 0.31
C PHE A 97 52.08 33.03 1.02
N ASP A 98 52.31 33.12 2.32
CA ASP A 98 52.60 31.96 3.16
C ASP A 98 51.44 31.71 4.15
N PRO A 99 50.68 30.61 4.01
CA PRO A 99 49.62 30.26 4.94
C PRO A 99 50.09 30.04 6.39
N ALA A 100 51.38 29.79 6.63
CA ALA A 100 51.95 29.63 7.96
C ALA A 100 51.83 30.90 8.80
N LEU A 101 51.85 32.07 8.15
CA LEU A 101 51.79 33.39 8.79
C LEU A 101 50.38 33.77 9.28
N VAL A 102 49.35 32.99 8.92
CA VAL A 102 47.97 33.22 9.38
C VAL A 102 47.77 32.58 10.74
N HIS A 103 47.81 33.43 11.77
CA HIS A 103 47.51 33.09 13.16
C HIS A 103 46.03 33.34 13.48
N GLY A 104 45.41 32.40 14.18
CA GLY A 104 43.99 32.48 14.55
C GLY A 104 43.04 31.97 13.47
N LEU A 105 41.74 31.96 13.80
CA LEU A 105 40.67 31.61 12.90
C LEU A 105 40.12 32.87 12.21
N ALA A 106 39.49 32.65 11.06
CA ALA A 106 38.78 33.68 10.33
C ALA A 106 37.77 34.41 11.23
N ASP A 107 37.76 35.75 11.16
CA ASP A 107 36.70 36.57 11.76
C ASP A 107 35.55 36.72 10.75
N PRO A 108 34.32 36.30 11.09
CA PRO A 108 33.18 36.48 10.21
C PRO A 108 32.92 37.93 9.79
N ASP A 109 33.16 38.91 10.66
CA ASP A 109 32.85 40.31 10.37
C ASP A 109 33.80 40.87 9.29
N ASP A 110 35.07 40.48 9.32
CA ASP A 110 36.05 40.83 8.30
C ASP A 110 35.64 40.28 6.92
N ILE A 111 35.19 39.02 6.87
CA ILE A 111 34.78 38.38 5.62
C ILE A 111 33.48 39.00 5.07
N LEU A 112 32.52 39.32 5.94
CA LEU A 112 31.21 39.88 5.56
C LEU A 112 31.23 41.38 5.27
N LYS A 113 32.34 42.04 5.58
CA LYS A 113 32.55 43.48 5.38
C LYS A 113 32.32 43.86 3.92
N ASP A 114 31.52 44.91 3.74
CA ASP A 114 31.17 45.52 2.45
C ASP A 114 30.43 44.62 1.45
N LEU A 115 30.16 43.34 1.77
CA LEU A 115 29.38 42.45 0.90
C LEU A 115 27.93 42.94 0.74
N THR A 116 27.42 42.85 -0.49
CA THR A 116 25.98 43.02 -0.79
C THR A 116 25.15 41.92 -0.13
N PRO A 117 23.83 42.13 0.13
CA PRO A 117 22.96 41.09 0.68
C PRO A 117 22.97 39.79 -0.13
N ARG A 118 22.98 39.89 -1.47
CA ARG A 118 23.06 38.72 -2.37
C ARG A 118 24.40 37.98 -2.25
N ALA A 119 25.51 38.71 -2.13
CA ALA A 119 26.84 38.13 -1.94
C ALA A 119 26.98 37.43 -0.58
N ARG A 120 26.45 38.04 0.50
CA ARG A 120 26.40 37.41 1.83
C ARG A 120 25.70 36.06 1.80
N LEU A 121 24.54 36.00 1.12
CA LEU A 121 23.79 34.76 0.95
C LEU A 121 24.55 33.71 0.12
N ALA A 122 25.18 34.13 -0.97
CA ALA A 122 25.96 33.26 -1.84
C ALA A 122 27.14 32.62 -1.10
N LEU A 123 27.84 33.41 -0.27
CA LEU A 123 28.92 32.93 0.59
C LEU A 123 28.41 31.96 1.66
N ALA A 124 27.31 32.28 2.35
CA ALA A 124 26.71 31.40 3.35
C ALA A 124 26.30 30.05 2.73
N ASN A 125 25.73 30.05 1.53
CA ASN A 125 25.41 28.82 0.80
C ASN A 125 26.66 28.00 0.45
N ALA A 126 27.75 28.65 0.03
CA ALA A 126 29.01 27.97 -0.26
C ALA A 126 29.57 27.28 1.00
N LEU A 127 29.58 27.99 2.14
CA LEU A 127 30.08 27.50 3.42
C LEU A 127 29.17 26.45 4.08
N VAL A 128 27.86 26.48 3.87
CA VAL A 128 26.96 25.46 4.45
C VAL A 128 26.90 24.21 3.58
N ARG A 129 26.87 24.37 2.25
CA ARG A 129 26.51 23.27 1.33
C ARG A 129 27.66 22.80 0.43
N ALA A 130 28.33 23.72 -0.25
CA ALA A 130 29.25 23.37 -1.33
C ALA A 130 30.64 22.95 -0.83
N TRP A 131 31.22 23.73 0.09
CA TRP A 131 32.60 23.58 0.52
C TRP A 131 32.83 22.54 1.62
N PRO A 132 31.92 22.30 2.58
CA PRO A 132 32.15 21.30 3.62
C PRO A 132 32.47 19.88 3.13
N PRO A 133 31.75 19.30 2.14
CA PRO A 133 32.09 17.98 1.63
C PRO A 133 33.39 17.99 0.81
N LEU A 134 33.67 19.06 0.07
CA LEU A 134 34.89 19.19 -0.74
C LEU A 134 36.18 19.21 0.11
N PHE A 135 36.11 19.82 1.29
CA PHE A 135 37.27 20.03 2.15
C PHE A 135 37.22 19.26 3.47
N ASN A 136 36.27 18.35 3.65
CA ASN A 136 36.06 17.56 4.88
C ASN A 136 35.92 18.43 6.14
N LEU A 137 35.13 19.51 6.06
CA LEU A 137 34.99 20.49 7.14
C LEU A 137 33.82 20.19 8.09
N ALA A 138 32.90 19.31 7.71
CA ALA A 138 31.61 19.12 8.39
C ALA A 138 31.71 18.66 9.85
N ALA A 139 32.86 18.12 10.27
CA ALA A 139 33.12 17.69 11.66
C ALA A 139 34.28 18.45 12.32
N VAL A 140 34.84 19.49 11.67
CA VAL A 140 36.02 20.20 12.17
C VAL A 140 35.61 21.26 13.20
N PRO A 141 35.96 21.15 14.50
CA PRO A 141 35.40 22.01 15.55
C PRO A 141 35.63 23.51 15.33
N SER A 142 36.81 23.88 14.85
CA SER A 142 37.14 25.27 14.55
C SER A 142 36.29 25.85 13.41
N TYR A 143 36.00 25.02 12.41
CA TYR A 143 35.13 25.41 11.30
C TYR A 143 33.68 25.55 11.75
N LEU A 144 33.19 24.63 12.58
CA LEU A 144 31.83 24.69 13.11
C LEU A 144 31.62 25.94 13.99
N SER A 145 32.63 26.30 14.79
CA SER A 145 32.62 27.54 15.56
C SER A 145 32.58 28.78 14.65
N PHE A 146 33.45 28.84 13.65
CA PHE A 146 33.47 29.92 12.65
C PHE A 146 32.12 30.03 11.92
N LEU A 147 31.60 28.92 11.40
CA LEU A 147 30.35 28.89 10.67
C LEU A 147 29.17 29.34 11.55
N ARG A 148 29.15 28.94 12.82
CA ARG A 148 28.13 29.39 13.78
C ARG A 148 28.19 30.90 13.97
N GLN A 149 29.38 31.47 14.18
CA GLN A 149 29.54 32.91 14.35
C GLN A 149 29.15 33.68 13.08
N LEU A 150 29.53 33.19 11.89
CA LEU A 150 29.13 33.77 10.60
C LEU A 150 27.62 33.77 10.41
N LEU A 151 26.94 32.66 10.72
CA LEU A 151 25.49 32.58 10.61
C LEU A 151 24.80 33.51 11.60
N LEU A 152 25.34 33.70 12.81
CA LEU A 152 24.81 34.67 13.77
C LEU A 152 25.10 36.12 13.38
N ALA A 153 26.22 36.40 12.71
CA ALA A 153 26.48 37.74 12.15
C ALA A 153 25.51 38.08 11.01
N LEU A 154 25.10 37.08 10.22
CA LEU A 154 24.09 37.23 9.18
C LEU A 154 22.66 37.28 9.74
N PHE A 155 22.40 36.57 10.83
CA PHE A 155 21.09 36.45 11.49
C PHE A 155 21.27 36.66 13.01
N PRO A 156 21.34 37.91 13.49
CA PRO A 156 21.71 38.24 14.87
C PRO A 156 20.79 37.62 15.93
N GLU A 157 19.48 37.55 15.62
CA GLU A 157 18.46 37.02 16.52
C GLU A 157 17.59 35.99 15.78
N PRO A 158 18.12 34.77 15.51
CA PRO A 158 17.38 33.77 14.79
C PRO A 158 16.23 33.26 15.67
N ALA A 159 15.00 33.30 15.13
CA ALA A 159 13.83 32.74 15.81
C ALA A 159 14.05 31.26 16.18
N ALA A 160 13.44 30.82 17.27
CA ALA A 160 13.57 29.44 17.73
C ALA A 160 12.69 28.49 16.91
N MET A 161 13.20 27.27 16.72
CA MET A 161 12.42 26.11 16.30
C MET A 161 11.84 25.46 17.55
N GLN A 162 10.53 25.60 17.76
CA GLN A 162 9.88 25.15 18.99
C GLN A 162 9.48 23.67 18.87
N PRO A 163 9.86 22.80 19.81
CA PRO A 163 9.39 21.43 19.84
C PRO A 163 7.93 21.41 20.31
N SER A 164 7.03 21.14 19.37
CA SER A 164 5.59 21.22 19.57
C SER A 164 5.03 19.95 20.20
N ALA A 165 5.43 18.79 19.68
CA ALA A 165 4.94 17.50 20.15
C ALA A 165 5.94 16.37 19.95
N ALA A 166 6.02 15.46 20.92
CA ALA A 166 6.71 14.20 20.76
C ALA A 166 5.90 13.24 19.86
N LEU A 167 6.58 12.62 18.90
CA LEU A 167 6.05 11.60 18.00
C LEU A 167 6.61 10.22 18.40
N VAL A 168 6.91 9.36 17.42
CA VAL A 168 7.52 8.03 17.62
C VAL A 168 9.03 8.08 17.38
N GLU A 169 9.75 7.08 17.90
CA GLU A 169 11.18 6.84 17.59
C GLU A 169 12.10 8.04 17.84
N GLY A 170 11.83 8.81 18.90
CA GLY A 170 12.63 9.99 19.23
C GLY A 170 12.52 11.11 18.21
N ARG A 171 11.43 11.18 17.42
CA ARG A 171 11.14 12.32 16.52
C ARG A 171 10.11 13.26 17.12
N TRP A 172 10.22 14.54 16.79
CA TRP A 172 9.34 15.61 17.26
C TRP A 172 8.72 16.36 16.08
N LEU A 173 7.45 16.70 16.20
CA LEU A 173 6.85 17.77 15.43
C LEU A 173 7.36 19.09 16.01
N SER A 174 7.92 19.93 15.16
CA SER A 174 8.44 21.23 15.55
C SER A 174 7.81 22.32 14.70
N GLU A 175 7.59 23.50 15.28
CA GLU A 175 7.02 24.66 14.58
C GLU A 175 7.90 25.92 14.72
N THR A 176 7.89 26.75 13.68
CA THR A 176 8.49 28.10 13.68
C THR A 176 7.76 28.99 12.68
N VAL A 177 8.12 30.26 12.61
CA VAL A 177 7.64 31.19 11.56
C VAL A 177 8.77 31.50 10.61
N VAL A 178 8.45 31.70 9.33
CA VAL A 178 9.39 32.07 8.27
C VAL A 178 8.81 33.19 7.40
N PRO A 179 9.65 34.01 6.75
CA PRO A 179 9.20 35.04 5.83
C PRO A 179 8.31 34.48 4.69
N ALA A 180 7.30 35.25 4.25
CA ALA A 180 6.36 34.81 3.23
C ALA A 180 6.99 34.62 1.84
N ASP A 181 8.07 35.34 1.55
CA ASP A 181 8.87 35.24 0.33
C ASP A 181 9.83 34.04 0.32
N LEU A 182 9.81 33.21 1.36
CA LEU A 182 10.56 31.96 1.37
C LEU A 182 9.99 30.99 0.33
N ASP A 183 10.74 30.81 -0.75
CA ASP A 183 10.50 29.78 -1.76
C ASP A 183 10.52 28.36 -1.15
N ALA A 184 10.09 27.37 -1.93
CA ALA A 184 10.10 25.97 -1.52
C ALA A 184 11.49 25.54 -0.97
N LEU A 185 11.47 24.95 0.23
CA LEU A 185 12.66 24.46 0.89
C LEU A 185 13.27 23.30 0.09
N ARG A 186 14.56 23.39 -0.22
CA ARG A 186 15.30 22.35 -0.94
C ARG A 186 16.11 21.47 0.00
N THR A 187 16.76 22.08 0.99
CA THR A 187 17.68 21.39 1.89
C THR A 187 17.69 22.05 3.26
N ALA A 188 17.88 21.25 4.31
CA ALA A 188 18.15 21.75 5.65
C ALA A 188 19.42 21.14 6.21
N PHE A 189 20.07 21.90 7.08
CA PHE A 189 21.27 21.48 7.78
C PHE A 189 21.11 21.75 9.28
N ARG A 190 21.52 20.79 10.10
CA ARG A 190 21.71 20.95 11.53
C ARG A 190 23.18 21.27 11.78
N LEU A 191 23.45 22.38 12.44
CA LEU A 191 24.76 22.76 12.94
C LEU A 191 24.75 22.68 14.47
N ASP A 192 25.46 21.71 15.02
CA ASP A 192 25.59 21.52 16.46
C ASP A 192 27.02 21.07 16.83
N GLY A 193 27.25 20.68 18.08
CA GLY A 193 28.56 20.19 18.54
C GLY A 193 28.98 18.85 17.94
N ALA A 194 28.07 18.09 17.33
CA ALA A 194 28.37 16.83 16.65
C ALA A 194 28.80 17.07 15.19
N GLY A 195 28.31 18.14 14.55
CA GLY A 195 28.75 18.51 13.21
C GLY A 195 27.75 19.36 12.43
N LEU A 196 28.05 19.55 11.15
CA LEU A 196 27.13 20.07 10.15
C LEU A 196 26.51 18.90 9.38
N THR A 197 25.28 18.53 9.76
CA THR A 197 24.58 17.37 9.22
C THR A 197 23.44 17.81 8.31
N ARG A 198 23.34 17.22 7.10
CA ARG A 198 22.19 17.43 6.22
C ARG A 198 20.99 16.65 6.74
N LEU A 199 19.82 17.29 6.76
CA LEU A 199 18.56 16.68 7.18
C LEU A 199 17.67 16.40 5.96
N GLU A 200 16.92 15.31 6.02
CA GLU A 200 15.76 15.14 5.16
C GLU A 200 14.62 16.05 5.63
N LEU A 201 13.87 16.61 4.69
CA LEU A 201 12.92 17.70 4.92
C LEU A 201 11.49 17.30 4.55
N PRO A 202 10.84 16.43 5.33
CA PRO A 202 9.40 16.53 5.42
C PRO A 202 9.10 17.88 6.07
N SER A 203 8.67 18.83 5.24
CA SER A 203 8.32 20.18 5.68
C SER A 203 6.94 20.58 5.18
N ARG A 204 6.27 21.43 5.95
CA ARG A 204 5.03 22.08 5.54
C ARG A 204 5.07 23.56 5.84
N LEU A 205 4.92 24.35 4.78
CA LEU A 205 4.71 25.79 4.87
C LEU A 205 3.21 26.08 4.88
N GLY A 206 2.76 26.83 5.88
CA GLY A 206 1.40 27.36 5.98
C GLY A 206 1.13 28.51 5.00
N ALA A 207 -0.08 29.06 5.08
CA ALA A 207 -0.44 30.28 4.39
C ALA A 207 0.28 31.49 5.01
N ALA A 208 0.46 32.55 4.21
CA ALA A 208 0.98 33.81 4.72
C ALA A 208 -0.07 34.50 5.62
N ASP A 209 0.37 34.95 6.78
CA ASP A 209 -0.42 35.78 7.67
C ASP A 209 -0.40 37.26 7.22
N ARG A 210 -1.15 38.10 7.94
CA ARG A 210 -1.24 39.54 7.66
C ARG A 210 0.09 40.29 7.83
N ASN A 211 1.05 39.68 8.52
CA ASN A 211 2.36 40.26 8.80
C ASN A 211 3.42 39.76 7.80
N GLY A 212 3.02 39.04 6.75
CA GLY A 212 3.95 38.48 5.77
C GLY A 212 4.83 37.36 6.33
N GLN A 213 4.35 36.63 7.34
CA GLN A 213 5.00 35.43 7.89
C GLN A 213 4.20 34.18 7.55
N ARG A 214 4.85 33.02 7.53
CA ARG A 214 4.25 31.71 7.29
C ARG A 214 4.66 30.77 8.41
N GLU A 215 3.74 29.94 8.89
CA GLU A 215 4.10 28.85 9.79
C GLU A 215 4.89 27.79 9.03
N LEU A 216 6.02 27.34 9.56
CA LEU A 216 6.79 26.22 9.07
C LEU A 216 6.71 25.08 10.10
N HIS A 217 6.30 23.90 9.62
CA HIS A 217 6.29 22.68 10.40
C HIS A 217 7.31 21.70 9.85
N LEU A 218 8.03 21.03 10.75
CA LEU A 218 9.06 20.03 10.43
C LEU A 218 8.94 18.84 11.37
N VAL A 219 9.25 17.64 10.86
CA VAL A 219 9.51 16.47 11.70
C VAL A 219 11.03 16.35 11.83
N LEU A 220 11.52 16.50 13.06
CA LEU A 220 12.95 16.49 13.37
C LEU A 220 13.26 15.38 14.37
N GLU A 221 14.46 14.85 14.33
CA GLU A 221 14.97 14.00 15.43
C GLU A 221 15.14 14.84 16.70
N GLU A 222 14.94 14.19 17.85
CA GLU A 222 15.18 14.77 19.16
C GLU A 222 16.62 15.31 19.23
N PRO A 223 16.81 16.60 19.57
CA PRO A 223 18.13 17.18 19.66
C PRO A 223 18.93 16.56 20.81
N PRO A 224 20.27 16.48 20.69
CA PRO A 224 21.13 15.90 21.72
C PRO A 224 21.00 16.62 23.08
N VAL A 225 21.28 15.89 24.16
CA VAL A 225 21.06 16.32 25.57
C VAL A 225 21.83 17.59 25.95
N ARG A 226 22.96 17.89 25.31
CA ARG A 226 23.78 19.08 25.57
C ARG A 226 24.01 19.89 24.30
N GLY A 227 23.78 21.21 24.41
CA GLY A 227 24.14 22.20 23.39
C GLY A 227 23.01 22.53 22.42
N GLY A 228 22.60 23.80 22.39
CA GLY A 228 21.69 24.32 21.36
C GLY A 228 22.40 24.46 20.01
N GLY A 229 21.71 24.10 18.93
CA GLY A 229 22.22 24.15 17.56
C GLY A 229 21.66 25.31 16.75
N LEU A 230 22.01 25.36 15.47
CA LEU A 230 21.33 26.14 14.45
C LEU A 230 20.73 25.19 13.42
N LEU A 231 19.49 25.46 13.01
CA LEU A 231 18.85 24.86 11.85
C LEU A 231 18.96 25.85 10.70
N ILE A 232 19.60 25.44 9.62
CA ILE A 232 19.78 26.24 8.42
C ILE A 232 18.83 25.71 7.35
N LEU A 233 17.87 26.51 6.95
CA LEU A 233 16.87 26.20 5.94
C LEU A 233 17.23 26.91 4.65
N GLN A 234 17.39 26.16 3.56
CA GLN A 234 17.78 26.71 2.26
C GLN A 234 16.69 26.48 1.22
N SER A 235 16.36 27.55 0.50
CA SER A 235 15.63 27.50 -0.77
C SER A 235 16.60 27.78 -1.94
N GLU A 236 16.08 27.96 -3.16
CA GLU A 236 16.93 28.42 -4.28
C GLU A 236 17.55 29.80 -4.06
N ARG A 237 16.77 30.70 -3.45
CA ARG A 237 17.05 32.14 -3.44
C ARG A 237 17.18 32.73 -2.04
N SER A 238 16.90 31.95 -1.01
CA SER A 238 16.84 32.42 0.37
C SER A 238 17.47 31.40 1.33
N LEU A 239 18.00 31.92 2.44
CA LEU A 239 18.53 31.13 3.55
C LEU A 239 17.93 31.70 4.82
N VAL A 240 17.45 30.80 5.68
CA VAL A 240 16.83 31.15 6.95
C VAL A 240 17.49 30.34 8.05
N VAL A 241 17.96 31.01 9.10
CA VAL A 241 18.57 30.37 10.26
C VAL A 241 17.58 30.38 11.42
N ARG A 242 17.44 29.25 12.11
CA ARG A 242 16.66 29.11 13.35
C ARG A 242 17.54 28.57 14.45
N THR A 243 17.28 28.97 15.69
CA THR A 243 17.93 28.33 16.83
C THR A 243 17.23 26.99 17.11
N LEU A 244 18.02 25.95 17.31
CA LEU A 244 17.54 24.66 17.82
C LEU A 244 17.78 24.66 19.33
N PRO A 245 16.73 24.75 20.16
CA PRO A 245 16.91 24.63 21.59
C PRO A 245 17.48 23.25 21.94
N GLY A 246 18.17 23.17 23.07
CA GLY A 246 18.56 21.87 23.65
C GLY A 246 17.34 21.03 24.01
N ARG A 247 17.55 19.79 24.47
CA ARG A 247 16.46 18.86 24.83
C ARG A 247 15.46 19.52 25.80
N GLN A 248 14.21 19.64 25.36
CA GLN A 248 13.07 20.13 26.16
C GLN A 248 11.98 19.05 26.22
N ALA A 249 11.13 19.10 27.25
CA ALA A 249 9.98 18.19 27.34
C ALA A 249 8.87 18.66 26.39
N ALA A 250 8.65 17.92 25.29
CA ALA A 250 7.51 18.12 24.42
C ALA A 250 6.29 17.30 24.92
N PRO A 251 5.06 17.85 24.90
CA PRO A 251 3.85 17.07 25.19
C PRO A 251 3.65 15.97 24.14
N SER A 252 2.82 14.96 24.46
CA SER A 252 2.41 13.98 23.45
C SER A 252 1.61 14.65 22.32
N LEU A 253 1.66 14.07 21.11
CA LEU A 253 0.91 14.59 19.96
C LEU A 253 -0.58 14.79 20.26
N GLY A 254 -1.23 13.82 20.91
CA GLY A 254 -2.64 13.95 21.29
C GLY A 254 -2.90 15.14 22.22
N ARG A 255 -2.04 15.37 23.22
CA ARG A 255 -2.17 16.50 24.15
C ARG A 255 -1.91 17.84 23.45
N TRP A 256 -0.93 17.89 22.56
CA TRP A 256 -0.64 19.11 21.79
C TRP A 256 -1.74 19.45 20.78
N TRP A 257 -2.36 18.43 20.17
CA TRP A 257 -3.40 18.58 19.16
C TRP A 257 -4.77 18.94 19.77
N ALA A 258 -4.99 18.62 21.04
CA ALA A 258 -6.22 18.94 21.76
C ALA A 258 -6.53 20.45 21.66
N GLY A 259 -7.76 20.79 21.27
CA GLY A 259 -8.21 22.18 21.08
C GLY A 259 -7.74 22.88 19.80
N LYS A 260 -6.86 22.27 18.99
CA LYS A 260 -6.37 22.84 17.71
C LYS A 260 -7.02 22.22 16.46
N ALA A 261 -7.84 21.20 16.64
CA ALA A 261 -8.30 20.35 15.55
C ALA A 261 -9.14 21.08 14.50
N ALA A 262 -9.93 22.08 14.87
CA ALA A 262 -10.87 22.74 13.97
C ALA A 262 -10.23 23.76 13.00
N SER A 263 -9.03 24.27 13.29
CA SER A 263 -8.42 25.39 12.54
C SER A 263 -7.20 24.99 11.71
N ARG A 264 -6.72 23.74 11.80
CA ARG A 264 -5.44 23.29 11.22
C ARG A 264 -5.55 22.02 10.36
N ASP A 265 -6.57 21.96 9.51
CA ASP A 265 -6.86 20.78 8.66
C ASP A 265 -5.71 20.35 7.76
N GLY A 266 -5.11 21.29 7.03
CA GLY A 266 -3.98 20.96 6.14
C GLY A 266 -2.75 20.48 6.90
N LEU A 267 -2.56 20.94 8.14
CA LEU A 267 -1.49 20.43 9.01
C LEU A 267 -1.80 19.01 9.47
N ARG A 268 -3.07 18.71 9.76
CA ARG A 268 -3.48 17.38 10.21
C ARG A 268 -3.13 16.30 9.19
N ASN A 269 -3.54 16.48 7.94
CA ASN A 269 -3.27 15.53 6.86
C ASN A 269 -1.77 15.35 6.66
N TRP A 270 -1.01 16.44 6.70
CA TRP A 270 0.44 16.39 6.61
C TRP A 270 1.08 15.59 7.75
N VAL A 271 0.68 15.82 9.00
CA VAL A 271 1.19 15.07 10.16
C VAL A 271 0.84 13.58 10.03
N ILE A 272 -0.36 13.24 9.58
CA ILE A 272 -0.78 11.85 9.33
C ILE A 272 0.12 11.18 8.29
N GLU A 273 0.36 11.86 7.16
CA GLU A 273 1.25 11.39 6.09
C GLU A 273 2.68 11.18 6.60
N GLN A 274 3.21 12.14 7.38
CA GLN A 274 4.54 12.00 7.94
C GLN A 274 4.64 10.82 8.89
N LEU A 275 3.72 10.72 9.86
CA LEU A 275 3.70 9.63 10.84
C LEU A 275 3.63 8.26 10.19
N ALA A 276 2.75 8.10 9.19
CA ALA A 276 2.61 6.83 8.47
C ALA A 276 3.88 6.45 7.70
N GLY A 277 4.63 7.43 7.20
CA GLY A 277 5.92 7.21 6.54
C GLY A 277 7.09 6.91 7.48
N LEU A 278 6.95 7.14 8.81
CA LEU A 278 8.03 6.87 9.76
C LEU A 278 8.16 5.38 10.08
N SER A 279 7.05 4.75 10.50
CA SER A 279 7.00 3.34 10.91
C SER A 279 5.56 2.88 11.17
N GLU A 280 5.38 1.58 11.44
CA GLU A 280 4.06 1.04 11.85
C GLU A 280 3.56 1.65 13.17
N GLN A 281 4.46 1.94 14.13
CA GLN A 281 4.06 2.65 15.34
C GLN A 281 3.58 4.07 15.02
N GLY A 282 4.21 4.73 14.05
CA GLY A 282 3.76 6.02 13.53
C GLY A 282 2.38 5.93 12.86
N ARG A 283 2.15 4.91 12.02
CA ARG A 283 0.84 4.62 11.40
C ARG A 283 -0.25 4.45 12.46
N LEU A 284 0.01 3.67 13.52
CA LEU A 284 -0.93 3.46 14.62
C LEU A 284 -1.20 4.76 15.41
N LEU A 285 -0.16 5.57 15.67
CA LEU A 285 -0.31 6.88 16.31
C LEU A 285 -1.18 7.83 15.46
N ALA A 286 -1.05 7.80 14.14
CA ALA A 286 -1.88 8.58 13.23
C ALA A 286 -3.36 8.17 13.29
N VAL A 287 -3.64 6.86 13.39
CA VAL A 287 -5.01 6.34 13.59
C VAL A 287 -5.55 6.76 14.96
N GLU A 288 -4.76 6.60 16.02
CA GLU A 288 -5.13 6.96 17.39
C GLU A 288 -5.47 8.45 17.51
N MET A 289 -4.61 9.32 16.99
CA MET A 289 -4.81 10.78 16.99
C MET A 289 -6.15 11.15 16.35
N GLN A 290 -6.49 10.53 15.22
CA GLN A 290 -7.71 10.85 14.50
C GLN A 290 -8.97 10.41 15.25
N ARG A 291 -8.90 9.26 15.94
CA ARG A 291 -10.02 8.74 16.75
C ARG A 291 -10.22 9.50 18.06
N ARG A 292 -9.14 9.96 18.71
CA ARG A 292 -9.20 10.73 19.96
C ARG A 292 -9.66 12.17 19.75
N ALA A 293 -9.32 12.76 18.60
CA ALA A 293 -9.70 14.12 18.24
C ALA A 293 -10.32 14.14 16.83
N PRO A 294 -11.53 13.60 16.64
CA PRO A 294 -12.21 13.61 15.36
C PRO A 294 -12.53 15.04 14.93
N LEU A 295 -12.51 15.26 13.62
CA LEU A 295 -12.92 16.52 13.02
C LEU A 295 -14.45 16.54 12.90
N ALA A 296 -15.03 17.74 12.94
CA ALA A 296 -16.46 17.91 12.72
C ALA A 296 -16.85 17.39 11.33
N VAL A 297 -17.90 16.56 11.27
CA VAL A 297 -18.49 16.10 10.01
C VAL A 297 -19.08 17.31 9.28
N GLN A 298 -18.84 17.40 7.98
CA GLN A 298 -19.33 18.50 7.14
C GLN A 298 -20.06 17.90 5.95
N HIS A 299 -21.33 18.25 5.80
CA HIS A 299 -22.16 17.88 4.67
C HIS A 299 -22.94 19.12 4.21
N VAL A 300 -23.32 19.13 2.94
CA VAL A 300 -24.14 20.20 2.38
C VAL A 300 -25.57 19.71 2.36
N ARG A 301 -26.36 20.13 3.36
CA ARG A 301 -27.81 19.95 3.40
C ARG A 301 -28.45 21.33 3.45
N ARG A 302 -29.07 21.76 2.35
CA ARG A 302 -29.92 22.96 2.27
C ARG A 302 -31.15 22.64 1.41
N ASN A 303 -32.14 23.54 1.47
CA ASN A 303 -33.46 23.45 0.83
C ASN A 303 -33.43 22.92 -0.61
N ASP A 304 -34.61 22.55 -1.12
CA ASP A 304 -34.81 21.85 -2.40
C ASP A 304 -34.22 22.54 -3.64
N ASP A 305 -33.81 23.80 -3.57
CA ASP A 305 -33.30 24.55 -4.74
C ASP A 305 -31.77 24.71 -4.76
N LEU A 306 -31.03 24.13 -3.82
CA LEU A 306 -29.55 24.22 -3.79
C LEU A 306 -28.87 22.86 -3.93
N PRO A 307 -27.60 22.83 -4.41
CA PRO A 307 -26.81 21.61 -4.42
C PRO A 307 -26.70 21.01 -3.02
N ALA A 308 -26.90 19.70 -2.92
CA ALA A 308 -26.75 18.94 -1.69
C ALA A 308 -25.75 17.81 -1.92
N ALA A 309 -24.84 17.60 -0.97
CA ALA A 309 -23.80 16.60 -1.12
C ALA A 309 -23.35 16.07 0.24
N GLU A 310 -23.01 14.78 0.26
CA GLU A 310 -22.49 14.09 1.44
C GLU A 310 -21.42 13.09 1.01
N LEU A 311 -20.42 12.91 1.87
CA LEU A 311 -19.46 11.81 1.80
C LEU A 311 -19.76 10.86 2.97
N ASP A 312 -20.30 9.69 2.67
CA ASP A 312 -20.57 8.64 3.66
C ASP A 312 -19.41 7.61 3.72
N LEU A 313 -18.68 7.47 2.62
CA LEU A 313 -17.55 6.59 2.43
C LEU A 313 -16.28 7.37 2.06
N ALA A 314 -15.19 7.10 2.78
CA ALA A 314 -13.86 7.62 2.44
C ALA A 314 -12.75 6.73 2.99
N VAL A 315 -12.71 5.47 2.55
CA VAL A 315 -11.79 4.47 3.09
C VAL A 315 -10.45 4.50 2.36
N CYS A 316 -9.35 4.44 3.13
CA CYS A 316 -7.99 4.59 2.61
C CYS A 316 -7.11 3.39 3.00
N ASN A 317 -6.30 2.93 2.06
CA ASN A 317 -5.23 1.96 2.29
C ASN A 317 -4.03 2.25 1.37
N ARG A 318 -3.04 1.34 1.33
CA ARG A 318 -1.83 1.50 0.50
C ARG A 318 -2.09 1.76 -0.99
N ALA A 319 -3.22 1.35 -1.56
CA ALA A 319 -3.54 1.60 -2.96
C ALA A 319 -4.01 3.05 -3.20
N GLY A 320 -4.60 3.70 -2.20
CA GLY A 320 -5.17 5.04 -2.31
C GLY A 320 -6.43 5.23 -1.48
N LEU A 321 -7.31 6.12 -1.94
CA LEU A 321 -8.56 6.49 -1.27
C LEU A 321 -9.77 6.20 -2.16
N LEU A 322 -10.71 5.42 -1.65
CA LEU A 322 -12.04 5.27 -2.23
C LEU A 322 -13.00 6.21 -1.50
N ILE A 323 -13.59 7.15 -2.25
CA ILE A 323 -14.66 8.02 -1.77
C ILE A 323 -16.00 7.59 -2.35
N GLY A 324 -17.06 7.79 -1.59
CA GLY A 324 -18.43 7.57 -2.03
C GLY A 324 -19.41 8.41 -1.23
N GLY A 325 -20.61 8.57 -1.79
CA GLY A 325 -21.68 9.32 -1.19
C GLY A 325 -22.74 9.70 -2.22
N TYR A 326 -23.41 10.84 -1.99
CA TYR A 326 -24.41 11.35 -2.92
C TYR A 326 -24.15 12.82 -3.26
N LEU A 327 -24.60 13.20 -4.45
CA LEU A 327 -24.64 14.53 -4.98
C LEU A 327 -26.02 14.79 -5.60
N ARG A 328 -26.57 15.96 -5.31
CA ARG A 328 -27.76 16.51 -5.94
C ARG A 328 -27.39 17.88 -6.48
N ASP A 329 -27.49 18.05 -7.79
CA ASP A 329 -27.13 19.28 -8.48
C ASP A 329 -28.17 19.55 -9.60
N PRO A 330 -29.35 20.09 -9.25
CA PRO A 330 -30.48 20.20 -10.17
C PRO A 330 -30.23 21.20 -11.31
N ASP A 331 -29.40 22.23 -11.06
CA ASP A 331 -29.15 23.34 -11.98
C ASP A 331 -27.77 23.26 -12.65
N ASP A 332 -27.10 22.10 -12.60
CA ASP A 332 -25.75 21.87 -13.15
C ASP A 332 -24.75 22.94 -12.68
N LEU A 333 -24.73 23.22 -11.37
CA LEU A 333 -23.88 24.24 -10.75
C LEU A 333 -22.49 23.71 -10.41
N LEU A 334 -22.26 22.40 -10.42
CA LEU A 334 -20.97 21.79 -10.08
C LEU A 334 -19.91 22.12 -11.15
N GLU A 335 -18.77 22.65 -10.70
CA GLU A 335 -17.61 22.93 -11.56
C GLU A 335 -16.46 21.96 -11.28
N GLU A 336 -16.12 21.75 -10.01
CA GLU A 336 -15.02 20.86 -9.61
C GLU A 336 -15.31 20.11 -8.30
N VAL A 337 -14.70 18.92 -8.17
CA VAL A 337 -14.59 18.17 -6.91
C VAL A 337 -13.11 17.97 -6.63
N LEU A 338 -12.61 18.54 -5.53
CA LEU A 338 -11.19 18.58 -5.17
C LEU A 338 -10.93 17.81 -3.88
N LEU A 339 -10.03 16.84 -3.94
CA LEU A 339 -9.62 16.04 -2.79
C LEU A 339 -8.26 16.52 -2.29
N HIS A 340 -8.21 17.01 -1.06
CA HIS A 340 -7.00 17.60 -0.47
C HIS A 340 -6.09 16.55 0.16
N ARG A 341 -4.77 16.71 -0.04
CA ARG A 341 -3.69 15.91 0.57
C ARG A 341 -2.95 16.73 1.63
N GLY A 342 -2.04 16.12 2.37
CA GLY A 342 -1.15 16.80 3.31
C GLY A 342 -0.07 17.63 2.61
N THR A 343 0.34 17.21 1.41
CA THR A 343 1.27 17.92 0.52
C THR A 343 0.78 17.93 -0.93
N GLY A 344 1.21 18.94 -1.69
CA GLY A 344 0.92 19.07 -3.12
C GLY A 344 -0.45 19.68 -3.43
N GLU A 345 -0.76 19.74 -4.73
CA GLU A 345 -2.03 20.25 -5.23
C GLU A 345 -3.20 19.28 -4.94
N PRO A 346 -4.42 19.80 -4.71
CA PRO A 346 -5.61 18.96 -4.60
C PRO A 346 -5.83 18.11 -5.86
N ILE A 347 -6.34 16.89 -5.68
CA ILE A 347 -6.68 16.02 -6.81
C ILE A 347 -8.07 16.40 -7.34
N ALA A 348 -8.17 16.70 -8.63
CA ALA A 348 -9.45 16.80 -9.30
C ALA A 348 -10.11 15.41 -9.47
N MET A 349 -11.29 15.25 -8.89
CA MET A 349 -12.03 13.98 -8.84
C MET A 349 -13.25 13.94 -9.76
N LEU A 350 -13.69 15.08 -10.29
CA LEU A 350 -14.96 15.19 -11.03
C LEU A 350 -15.05 14.21 -12.22
N SER A 351 -13.97 14.06 -12.98
CA SER A 351 -13.88 13.15 -14.13
C SER A 351 -13.80 11.67 -13.75
N ARG A 352 -13.55 11.36 -12.48
CA ARG A 352 -13.42 10.00 -11.93
C ARG A 352 -14.69 9.51 -11.22
N LEU A 353 -15.72 10.36 -11.12
CA LEU A 353 -16.96 10.01 -10.44
C LEU A 353 -17.75 9.00 -11.26
N GLN A 354 -17.85 7.77 -10.74
CA GLN A 354 -18.79 6.77 -11.19
C GLN A 354 -20.15 7.08 -10.58
N ARG A 355 -21.12 7.50 -11.41
CA ARG A 355 -22.44 7.98 -10.96
C ARG A 355 -23.52 6.92 -11.14
N PHE A 356 -24.45 6.83 -10.20
CA PHE A 356 -25.58 5.91 -10.26
C PHE A 356 -26.81 6.47 -9.53
N PRO A 357 -28.04 6.09 -9.90
CA PRO A 357 -29.24 6.57 -9.22
C PRO A 357 -29.32 6.08 -7.77
N VAL A 358 -29.66 6.97 -6.84
CA VAL A 358 -29.97 6.61 -5.44
C VAL A 358 -31.24 7.31 -4.96
N ARG A 359 -31.82 6.77 -3.88
CA ARG A 359 -33.01 7.34 -3.20
C ARG A 359 -32.63 7.69 -1.77
N LEU A 360 -32.78 8.96 -1.41
CA LEU A 360 -32.47 9.48 -0.07
C LEU A 360 -33.76 9.67 0.74
N PRO A 361 -33.76 9.49 2.07
CA PRO A 361 -34.91 9.82 2.91
C PRO A 361 -35.26 11.32 2.82
N SER A 362 -36.54 11.69 2.68
CA SER A 362 -36.96 13.10 2.49
C SER A 362 -37.25 13.88 3.78
N GLY A 363 -37.11 13.27 4.96
CA GLY A 363 -37.47 13.89 6.25
C GLY A 363 -38.95 13.78 6.63
N ALA A 364 -39.85 13.51 5.68
CA ALA A 364 -41.22 13.05 5.93
C ALA A 364 -41.26 11.51 5.98
N GLU A 365 -42.06 10.92 6.88
CA GLU A 365 -42.16 9.46 7.02
C GLU A 365 -42.54 8.79 5.70
N GLY A 366 -41.67 7.92 5.19
CA GLY A 366 -41.92 7.09 4.01
C GLY A 366 -41.59 7.74 2.65
N GLU A 367 -41.27 9.03 2.61
CA GLU A 367 -40.92 9.69 1.34
C GLU A 367 -39.41 9.59 1.03
N THR A 368 -39.09 9.35 -0.24
CA THR A 368 -37.70 9.33 -0.72
C THR A 368 -37.51 10.29 -1.89
N ARG A 369 -36.36 10.98 -1.91
CA ARG A 369 -35.95 11.92 -2.96
C ARG A 369 -34.93 11.24 -3.86
N ALA A 370 -35.07 11.46 -5.17
CA ALA A 370 -34.05 11.03 -6.13
C ALA A 370 -32.77 11.87 -5.95
N ALA A 371 -31.63 11.20 -5.97
CA ALA A 371 -30.31 11.82 -5.98
C ALA A 371 -29.35 10.96 -6.83
N ILE A 372 -28.15 11.47 -7.04
CA ILE A 372 -27.10 10.77 -7.77
C ILE A 372 -26.06 10.29 -6.75
N GLY A 373 -25.97 8.98 -6.55
CA GLY A 373 -24.87 8.37 -5.82
C GLY A 373 -23.60 8.45 -6.65
N PHE A 374 -22.45 8.53 -5.98
CA PHE A 374 -21.17 8.46 -6.64
C PHE A 374 -20.18 7.59 -5.87
N ALA A 375 -19.23 7.02 -6.61
CA ALA A 375 -18.00 6.44 -6.06
C ALA A 375 -16.82 6.86 -6.94
N ALA A 376 -15.65 7.05 -6.35
CA ALA A 376 -14.43 7.35 -7.09
C ALA A 376 -13.18 6.93 -6.32
N PHE A 377 -12.17 6.51 -7.06
CA PHE A 377 -10.89 6.11 -6.49
C PHE A 377 -9.78 7.09 -6.85
N ALA A 378 -9.00 7.47 -5.83
CA ALA A 378 -7.80 8.28 -5.95
C ALA A 378 -6.58 7.39 -5.67
N PRO A 379 -5.87 6.88 -6.69
CA PRO A 379 -4.66 6.10 -6.50
C PRO A 379 -3.58 6.95 -5.84
N ASP A 380 -2.73 6.28 -5.05
CA ASP A 380 -1.58 6.85 -4.35
C ASP A 380 -1.95 8.08 -3.49
N TYR A 381 -3.19 8.13 -3.00
CA TYR A 381 -3.62 9.17 -2.09
C TYR A 381 -2.83 9.06 -0.78
N ALA A 382 -2.23 10.19 -0.36
CA ALA A 382 -1.49 10.31 0.88
C ALA A 382 -0.38 9.25 1.06
N ALA A 383 0.18 8.72 -0.04
CA ALA A 383 1.16 7.62 -0.03
C ALA A 383 0.72 6.41 0.84
N GLY A 384 -0.58 6.14 0.92
CA GLY A 384 -1.14 5.04 1.72
C GLY A 384 -1.32 5.35 3.21
N ALA A 385 -1.07 6.58 3.65
CA ALA A 385 -1.31 6.98 5.03
C ALA A 385 -2.80 6.84 5.40
N PRO A 386 -3.13 6.42 6.64
CA PRO A 386 -4.50 6.11 7.04
C PRO A 386 -5.29 7.39 7.35
N VAL A 387 -5.63 8.18 6.32
CA VAL A 387 -6.44 9.39 6.45
C VAL A 387 -7.91 9.00 6.61
N LEU A 388 -8.43 9.09 7.84
CA LEU A 388 -9.78 8.61 8.20
C LEU A 388 -10.88 9.65 7.97
N GLN A 389 -10.52 10.92 7.78
CA GLN A 389 -11.45 12.02 7.50
C GLN A 389 -10.85 12.97 6.46
N PRO A 390 -10.70 12.53 5.20
CA PRO A 390 -10.15 13.37 4.15
C PRO A 390 -11.04 14.59 3.91
N ARG A 391 -10.42 15.70 3.50
CA ARG A 391 -11.12 16.94 3.16
C ARG A 391 -11.41 16.94 1.67
N CYS A 392 -12.67 17.06 1.33
CA CYS A 392 -13.14 17.25 -0.04
C CYS A 392 -13.75 18.64 -0.18
N GLU A 393 -13.48 19.31 -1.29
CA GLU A 393 -14.11 20.58 -1.66
C GLU A 393 -14.93 20.40 -2.93
N ILE A 394 -16.07 21.05 -2.97
CA ILE A 394 -16.92 21.20 -4.15
C ILE A 394 -16.87 22.67 -4.53
N ARG A 395 -16.45 22.97 -5.77
CA ARG A 395 -16.54 24.32 -6.35
C ARG A 395 -17.75 24.39 -7.28
N LEU A 396 -18.55 25.43 -7.11
CA LEU A 396 -19.67 25.73 -7.99
C LEU A 396 -19.26 26.76 -9.04
N LYS A 397 -19.94 26.75 -10.19
CA LYS A 397 -19.76 27.72 -11.30
C LYS A 397 -19.96 29.17 -10.88
N SER A 398 -20.61 29.42 -9.74
CA SER A 398 -20.73 30.76 -9.13
C SER A 398 -19.47 31.24 -8.41
N GLY A 399 -18.45 30.39 -8.28
CA GLY A 399 -17.26 30.61 -7.45
C GLY A 399 -17.45 30.22 -5.98
N THR A 400 -18.64 29.75 -5.57
CA THR A 400 -18.88 29.26 -4.21
C THR A 400 -18.12 27.97 -3.95
N VAL A 401 -17.46 27.88 -2.77
CA VAL A 401 -16.74 26.67 -2.33
C VAL A 401 -17.44 26.06 -1.13
N LEU A 402 -17.76 24.77 -1.24
CA LEU A 402 -18.39 23.98 -0.20
C LEU A 402 -17.41 22.90 0.28
N THR A 403 -17.27 22.71 1.59
CA THR A 403 -16.39 21.66 2.14
C THR A 403 -17.22 20.48 2.61
N LEU A 404 -16.79 19.27 2.21
CA LEU A 404 -17.32 18.00 2.67
C LEU A 404 -16.29 17.26 3.52
N ARG A 405 -16.77 16.63 4.59
CA ARG A 405 -15.97 15.82 5.50
C ARG A 405 -16.78 14.65 6.04
N PRO A 406 -16.32 13.41 5.82
CA PRO A 406 -17.03 12.23 6.30
C PRO A 406 -16.86 12.06 7.83
N PRO A 407 -17.70 11.21 8.45
CA PRO A 407 -17.38 10.66 9.78
C PRO A 407 -16.07 9.87 9.74
N VAL A 408 -15.49 9.63 10.91
CA VAL A 408 -14.25 8.83 11.05
C VAL A 408 -14.44 7.45 10.41
N GLN A 409 -13.60 7.17 9.41
CA GLN A 409 -13.63 5.90 8.66
C GLN A 409 -12.78 4.82 9.34
N PRO A 410 -13.03 3.53 9.05
CA PRO A 410 -12.22 2.43 9.56
C PRO A 410 -10.79 2.46 8.98
N ALA A 411 -9.87 1.81 9.70
CA ALA A 411 -8.46 1.68 9.29
C ALA A 411 -8.05 0.21 9.07
N ASP A 412 -8.87 -0.75 9.50
CA ASP A 412 -8.60 -2.17 9.34
C ASP A 412 -9.07 -2.68 7.97
N ALA A 413 -8.26 -3.52 7.34
CA ALA A 413 -8.49 -4.00 5.97
C ALA A 413 -9.82 -4.76 5.81
N ALA A 414 -10.28 -5.49 6.84
CA ALA A 414 -11.53 -6.26 6.76
C ALA A 414 -12.76 -5.33 6.67
N THR A 415 -12.82 -4.30 7.52
CA THR A 415 -13.91 -3.32 7.49
C THR A 415 -13.81 -2.38 6.29
N ILE A 416 -12.60 -2.01 5.87
CA ILE A 416 -12.39 -1.25 4.61
C ILE A 416 -12.94 -2.04 3.42
N ARG A 417 -12.61 -3.32 3.30
CA ARG A 417 -13.13 -4.21 2.24
C ARG A 417 -14.66 -4.27 2.26
N ALA A 418 -15.27 -4.47 3.43
CA ALA A 418 -16.73 -4.51 3.56
C ALA A 418 -17.38 -3.20 3.10
N ARG A 419 -16.83 -2.04 3.52
CA ARG A 419 -17.32 -0.73 3.09
C ARG A 419 -17.10 -0.45 1.61
N ALA A 420 -15.98 -0.88 1.03
CA ALA A 420 -15.71 -0.75 -0.39
C ALA A 420 -16.71 -1.53 -1.24
N LEU A 421 -17.09 -2.75 -0.82
CA LEU A 421 -18.12 -3.55 -1.50
C LEU A 421 -19.51 -2.92 -1.44
N SER A 422 -19.77 -2.04 -0.46
CA SER A 422 -21.02 -1.28 -0.36
C SER A 422 -21.02 0.04 -1.14
N ALA A 423 -19.89 0.43 -1.74
CA ALA A 423 -19.74 1.74 -2.37
C ALA A 423 -20.65 1.95 -3.60
N ILE A 424 -20.91 0.87 -4.35
CA ILE A 424 -21.75 0.89 -5.55
C ILE A 424 -22.76 -0.27 -5.44
N PRO A 425 -24.07 -0.01 -5.57
CA PRO A 425 -25.06 -1.07 -5.58
C PRO A 425 -24.81 -2.08 -6.72
N PRO A 426 -24.94 -3.40 -6.50
CA PRO A 426 -24.59 -4.44 -7.46
C PRO A 426 -25.32 -4.33 -8.80
N GLN A 427 -26.55 -3.81 -8.82
CA GLN A 427 -27.31 -3.60 -10.05
C GLN A 427 -26.72 -2.54 -10.99
N TYR A 428 -25.87 -1.65 -10.47
CA TYR A 428 -25.22 -0.59 -11.24
C TYR A 428 -23.74 -0.89 -11.55
N LEU A 429 -23.19 -1.98 -11.00
CA LEU A 429 -21.80 -2.36 -11.25
C LEU A 429 -21.58 -2.71 -12.72
N THR A 430 -20.46 -2.20 -13.24
CA THR A 430 -19.93 -2.52 -14.57
C THR A 430 -18.47 -2.97 -14.45
N GLY A 431 -17.93 -3.61 -15.48
CA GLY A 431 -16.52 -4.01 -15.52
C GLY A 431 -15.55 -2.83 -15.36
N ALA A 432 -15.88 -1.66 -15.94
CA ALA A 432 -15.08 -0.45 -15.82
C ALA A 432 -15.13 0.13 -14.39
N MET A 433 -16.31 0.18 -13.76
CA MET A 433 -16.43 0.60 -12.36
C MET A 433 -15.64 -0.31 -11.41
N LEU A 434 -15.69 -1.63 -11.65
CA LEU A 434 -14.89 -2.59 -10.90
C LEU A 434 -13.39 -2.31 -11.07
N GLU A 435 -12.91 -2.19 -12.32
CA GLU A 435 -11.50 -1.98 -12.62
C GLU A 435 -10.94 -0.67 -12.07
N GLU A 436 -11.63 0.45 -12.33
CA GLU A 436 -11.12 1.79 -12.06
C GLU A 436 -11.36 2.24 -10.62
N THR A 437 -12.36 1.64 -9.93
CA THR A 437 -12.81 2.14 -8.62
C THR A 437 -12.65 1.12 -7.50
N LEU A 438 -13.18 -0.10 -7.63
CA LEU A 438 -13.24 -1.06 -6.51
C LEU A 438 -12.05 -2.01 -6.44
N ALA A 439 -11.59 -2.52 -7.58
CA ALA A 439 -10.55 -3.55 -7.63
C ALA A 439 -9.23 -3.13 -6.97
N PRO A 440 -8.70 -1.90 -7.16
CA PRO A 440 -7.43 -1.51 -6.54
C PRO A 440 -7.47 -1.56 -5.01
N ILE A 441 -8.54 -1.01 -4.41
CA ILE A 441 -8.67 -0.98 -2.95
C ILE A 441 -8.95 -2.36 -2.37
N LEU A 442 -9.76 -3.19 -3.05
CA LEU A 442 -10.07 -4.55 -2.63
C LEU A 442 -8.83 -5.45 -2.69
N ALA A 443 -8.03 -5.35 -3.77
CA ALA A 443 -6.79 -6.09 -3.92
C ALA A 443 -5.80 -5.78 -2.79
N ALA A 444 -5.59 -4.49 -2.49
CA ALA A 444 -4.73 -4.08 -1.38
C ALA A 444 -5.23 -4.56 -0.01
N CYS A 445 -6.56 -4.61 0.20
CA CYS A 445 -7.13 -5.20 1.43
C CYS A 445 -6.83 -6.69 1.54
N GLN A 446 -7.02 -7.45 0.45
CA GLN A 446 -6.78 -8.89 0.47
C GLN A 446 -5.30 -9.22 0.68
N GLU A 447 -4.41 -8.45 0.07
CA GLU A 447 -2.97 -8.58 0.29
C GLU A 447 -2.59 -8.29 1.75
N GLU A 448 -3.14 -7.22 2.36
CA GLU A 448 -2.85 -6.86 3.77
C GLU A 448 -3.43 -7.92 4.74
N LEU A 449 -4.59 -8.48 4.42
CA LEU A 449 -5.21 -9.57 5.18
C LEU A 449 -4.46 -10.90 5.04
N ARG A 450 -3.68 -11.08 3.96
CA ARG A 450 -2.81 -12.24 3.79
C ARG A 450 -1.49 -12.06 4.54
N GLU A 451 -0.82 -10.90 4.37
CA GLU A 451 0.48 -10.60 4.96
C GLU A 451 0.43 -10.56 6.50
N ASN A 452 -0.59 -9.92 7.06
CA ASN A 452 -0.72 -9.74 8.51
C ASN A 452 -1.56 -10.84 9.17
N ARG A 453 -1.52 -12.07 8.65
CA ARG A 453 -2.31 -13.19 9.17
C ARG A 453 -1.68 -13.72 10.46
N PRO A 454 -2.40 -13.69 11.60
CA PRO A 454 -1.93 -14.36 12.80
C PRO A 454 -1.96 -15.88 12.61
N GLU A 455 -1.00 -16.57 13.22
CA GLU A 455 -1.03 -18.04 13.30
C GLU A 455 -2.29 -18.52 14.02
N PRO A 456 -2.98 -19.55 13.50
CA PRO A 456 -4.15 -20.11 14.15
C PRO A 456 -3.79 -20.91 15.41
N GLU A 457 -4.73 -20.98 16.34
CA GLU A 457 -4.61 -21.82 17.52
C GLU A 457 -5.03 -23.26 17.20
N VAL A 458 -4.21 -24.24 17.58
CA VAL A 458 -4.48 -25.66 17.33
C VAL A 458 -4.99 -26.32 18.60
N LYS A 459 -6.18 -26.90 18.55
CA LYS A 459 -6.72 -27.79 19.59
C LYS A 459 -6.87 -29.20 19.03
N THR A 460 -6.45 -30.19 19.80
CA THR A 460 -6.47 -31.60 19.38
C THR A 460 -7.34 -32.43 20.31
N PHE A 461 -8.17 -33.30 19.72
CA PHE A 461 -9.06 -34.22 20.41
C PHE A 461 -8.67 -35.66 20.02
N GLY A 462 -8.08 -36.40 20.96
CA GLY A 462 -7.57 -37.75 20.70
C GLY A 462 -6.28 -37.77 19.87
N ARG A 463 -5.83 -38.98 19.50
CA ARG A 463 -4.62 -39.19 18.69
C ARG A 463 -4.99 -39.88 17.39
N GLY A 464 -4.86 -39.16 16.27
CA GLY A 464 -5.09 -39.70 14.93
C GLY A 464 -3.98 -40.64 14.45
N PRO A 465 -4.12 -41.20 13.23
CA PRO A 465 -3.11 -42.07 12.64
C PRO A 465 -1.76 -41.35 12.51
N ALA A 466 -0.67 -42.07 12.79
CA ALA A 466 0.69 -41.51 12.71
C ALA A 466 1.08 -41.15 11.27
N ARG A 467 0.53 -41.85 10.28
CA ARG A 467 0.72 -41.62 8.85
C ARG A 467 -0.64 -41.67 8.15
N PRO A 468 -1.44 -40.59 8.21
CA PRO A 468 -2.72 -40.55 7.52
C PRO A 468 -2.50 -40.72 6.02
N LYS A 469 -3.37 -41.50 5.35
CA LYS A 469 -3.41 -41.58 3.88
C LYS A 469 -4.09 -40.37 3.27
N ALA A 470 -5.03 -39.77 3.99
CA ALA A 470 -5.75 -38.58 3.58
C ALA A 470 -5.96 -37.62 4.75
N SER A 471 -5.89 -36.32 4.49
CA SER A 471 -6.32 -35.27 5.41
C SER A 471 -7.61 -34.65 4.89
N VAL A 472 -8.64 -34.63 5.72
CA VAL A 472 -9.91 -33.97 5.43
C VAL A 472 -9.94 -32.63 6.13
N VAL A 473 -9.95 -31.56 5.35
CA VAL A 473 -9.97 -30.18 5.84
C VAL A 473 -11.35 -29.60 5.60
N ILE A 474 -11.96 -29.08 6.68
CA ILE A 474 -13.34 -28.59 6.67
C ILE A 474 -13.38 -27.18 7.26
N PRO A 475 -13.58 -26.14 6.44
CA PRO A 475 -13.75 -24.78 6.94
C PRO A 475 -15.12 -24.61 7.62
N LEU A 476 -15.16 -23.84 8.71
CA LEU A 476 -16.32 -23.60 9.55
C LEU A 476 -16.57 -22.10 9.70
N TYR A 477 -17.79 -21.67 9.39
CA TYR A 477 -18.25 -20.29 9.60
C TYR A 477 -19.69 -20.26 10.10
N ARG A 478 -19.88 -19.91 11.37
CA ARG A 478 -21.18 -19.59 12.04
C ARG A 478 -22.29 -20.66 12.00
N VAL A 479 -22.13 -21.78 11.30
CA VAL A 479 -23.09 -22.88 11.23
C VAL A 479 -22.38 -24.18 11.55
N TYR A 480 -22.73 -24.81 12.68
CA TYR A 480 -21.99 -25.96 13.23
C TYR A 480 -22.85 -27.20 13.47
N ASP A 481 -24.18 -27.09 13.31
CA ASP A 481 -25.11 -28.18 13.62
C ASP A 481 -24.83 -29.45 12.82
N PHE A 482 -24.36 -29.28 11.57
CA PHE A 482 -24.02 -30.39 10.68
C PHE A 482 -22.85 -31.24 11.17
N LEU A 483 -21.99 -30.71 12.03
CA LEU A 483 -20.85 -31.45 12.59
C LEU A 483 -21.30 -32.73 13.30
N ARG A 484 -22.47 -32.71 13.95
CA ARG A 484 -23.01 -33.89 14.66
C ARG A 484 -23.27 -35.05 13.70
N VAL A 485 -23.85 -34.75 12.55
CA VAL A 485 -24.16 -35.75 11.51
C VAL A 485 -22.90 -36.15 10.75
N GLN A 486 -22.06 -35.16 10.42
CA GLN A 486 -20.84 -35.38 9.65
C GLN A 486 -19.83 -36.25 10.41
N VAL A 487 -19.57 -35.95 11.68
CA VAL A 487 -18.66 -36.75 12.52
C VAL A 487 -19.20 -38.16 12.72
N ALA A 488 -20.51 -38.33 12.92
CA ALA A 488 -21.11 -39.66 13.03
C ALA A 488 -20.93 -40.48 11.74
N ALA A 489 -21.14 -39.86 10.58
CA ALA A 489 -20.95 -40.52 9.28
C ALA A 489 -19.48 -40.90 9.04
N PHE A 490 -18.53 -40.02 9.39
CA PHE A 490 -17.10 -40.31 9.26
C PHE A 490 -16.61 -41.37 10.25
N ALA A 491 -17.09 -41.35 11.48
CA ALA A 491 -16.75 -42.36 12.49
C ALA A 491 -17.31 -43.74 12.13
N GLY A 492 -18.45 -43.79 11.43
CA GLY A 492 -19.08 -45.02 10.95
C GLY A 492 -18.38 -45.66 9.74
N ASP A 493 -17.41 -44.97 9.11
CA ASP A 493 -16.61 -45.49 8.00
C ASP A 493 -15.26 -46.03 8.54
N PRO A 494 -15.06 -47.37 8.59
CA PRO A 494 -13.85 -47.96 9.15
C PRO A 494 -12.57 -47.50 8.45
N TRP A 495 -12.62 -47.33 7.13
CA TRP A 495 -11.43 -46.88 6.40
C TRP A 495 -11.07 -45.45 6.82
N PHE A 496 -12.06 -44.58 6.93
CA PHE A 496 -11.86 -43.20 7.36
C PHE A 496 -11.26 -43.15 8.77
N ALA A 497 -11.89 -43.83 9.73
CA ALA A 497 -11.47 -43.82 11.13
C ALA A 497 -10.02 -44.30 11.34
N GLU A 498 -9.56 -45.26 10.54
CA GLU A 498 -8.21 -45.82 10.65
C GLU A 498 -7.15 -45.05 9.83
N ASN A 499 -7.53 -44.47 8.68
CA ASN A 499 -6.57 -44.00 7.68
C ASN A 499 -6.61 -42.49 7.44
N ALA A 500 -7.66 -41.79 7.84
CA ALA A 500 -7.80 -40.35 7.61
C ALA A 500 -7.53 -39.54 8.88
N GLU A 501 -7.11 -38.29 8.71
CA GLU A 501 -7.19 -37.28 9.77
C GLU A 501 -8.23 -36.21 9.43
N LEU A 502 -8.89 -35.68 10.44
CA LEU A 502 -9.98 -34.70 10.31
C LEU A 502 -9.57 -33.38 10.96
N ILE A 503 -9.53 -32.31 10.16
CA ILE A 503 -9.11 -30.98 10.54
C ILE A 503 -10.26 -30.00 10.26
N TYR A 504 -10.87 -29.50 11.33
CA TYR A 504 -11.82 -28.40 11.26
C TYR A 504 -11.09 -27.07 11.35
N VAL A 505 -11.40 -26.12 10.46
CA VAL A 505 -10.79 -24.79 10.47
C VAL A 505 -11.86 -23.75 10.75
N LEU A 506 -11.81 -23.12 11.91
CA LEU A 506 -12.79 -22.12 12.34
C LEU A 506 -12.27 -20.72 12.04
N ASP A 507 -12.97 -19.96 11.21
CA ASP A 507 -12.63 -18.57 10.87
C ASP A 507 -13.50 -17.51 11.60
N SER A 508 -14.36 -17.97 12.50
CA SER A 508 -15.18 -17.16 13.43
C SER A 508 -14.66 -17.36 14.86
N PRO A 509 -13.54 -16.70 15.24
CA PRO A 509 -12.90 -16.87 16.56
C PRO A 509 -13.86 -16.63 17.72
N GLU A 510 -14.89 -15.80 17.54
CA GLU A 510 -15.92 -15.54 18.54
C GLU A 510 -16.65 -16.82 19.00
N HIS A 511 -16.66 -17.90 18.20
CA HIS A 511 -17.35 -19.17 18.50
C HIS A 511 -16.37 -20.30 18.88
N GLU A 512 -15.09 -20.01 19.11
CA GLU A 512 -14.06 -21.02 19.34
C GLU A 512 -14.37 -21.92 20.54
N ALA A 513 -14.82 -21.35 21.67
CA ALA A 513 -15.12 -22.11 22.87
C ALA A 513 -16.29 -23.09 22.68
N GLU A 514 -17.35 -22.64 21.99
CA GLU A 514 -18.52 -23.45 21.68
C GLU A 514 -18.17 -24.61 20.76
N VAL A 515 -17.45 -24.33 19.67
CA VAL A 515 -17.05 -25.35 18.69
C VAL A 515 -16.08 -26.35 19.32
N ALA A 516 -15.12 -25.90 20.14
CA ALA A 516 -14.20 -26.79 20.84
C ALA A 516 -14.94 -27.71 21.83
N HIS A 517 -15.93 -27.20 22.55
CA HIS A 517 -16.77 -28.00 23.44
C HIS A 517 -17.56 -29.06 22.67
N LEU A 518 -18.18 -28.67 21.55
CA LEU A 518 -18.91 -29.59 20.67
C LEU A 518 -18.01 -30.71 20.14
N LEU A 519 -16.84 -30.36 19.59
CA LEU A 519 -15.89 -31.35 19.06
C LEU A 519 -15.34 -32.28 20.15
N GLY A 520 -15.10 -31.78 21.37
CA GLY A 520 -14.72 -32.60 22.52
C GLY A 520 -15.80 -33.62 22.88
N GLY A 521 -17.07 -33.20 22.93
CA GLY A 521 -18.19 -34.11 23.17
C GLY A 521 -18.36 -35.16 22.07
N LEU A 522 -18.23 -34.76 20.80
CA LEU A 522 -18.30 -35.68 19.66
C LEU A 522 -17.14 -36.68 19.66
N HIS A 523 -15.93 -36.26 20.02
CA HIS A 523 -14.80 -37.16 20.18
C HIS A 523 -15.06 -38.22 21.26
N LEU A 524 -15.60 -37.82 22.42
CA LEU A 524 -15.95 -38.77 23.48
C LEU A 524 -17.05 -39.75 23.06
N ALA A 525 -18.02 -39.29 22.26
CA ALA A 525 -19.14 -40.11 21.81
C ALA A 525 -18.75 -41.14 20.73
N TYR A 526 -17.91 -40.74 19.77
CA TYR A 526 -17.61 -41.56 18.58
C TYR A 526 -16.17 -42.08 18.52
N GLY A 527 -15.28 -41.63 19.39
CA GLY A 527 -13.87 -42.02 19.42
C GLY A 527 -13.02 -41.48 18.25
N LEU A 528 -13.62 -40.75 17.31
CA LEU A 528 -12.92 -40.23 16.12
C LEU A 528 -11.95 -39.11 16.52
N PRO A 529 -10.64 -39.22 16.25
CA PRO A 529 -9.68 -38.15 16.53
C PRO A 529 -9.86 -36.95 15.59
N MET A 530 -9.76 -35.74 16.13
CA MET A 530 -10.04 -34.50 15.39
C MET A 530 -9.08 -33.37 15.79
N GLN A 531 -8.89 -32.41 14.89
CA GLN A 531 -8.21 -31.14 15.18
C GLN A 531 -9.14 -29.97 14.89
N LEU A 532 -9.07 -28.94 15.74
CA LEU A 532 -9.68 -27.63 15.52
C LEU A 532 -8.56 -26.61 15.34
N LEU A 533 -8.53 -25.98 14.18
CA LEU A 533 -7.63 -24.89 13.83
C LEU A 533 -8.42 -23.57 13.90
N ALA A 534 -8.30 -22.84 15.00
CA ALA A 534 -9.03 -21.60 15.24
C ALA A 534 -8.24 -20.39 14.73
N MET A 535 -8.70 -19.77 13.65
CA MET A 535 -8.11 -18.54 13.12
C MET A 535 -8.46 -17.35 14.00
N ARG A 536 -7.55 -16.38 14.10
CA ARG A 536 -7.76 -15.15 14.91
C ARG A 536 -8.69 -14.11 14.27
N ARG A 537 -9.11 -14.32 13.01
CA ARG A 537 -10.05 -13.47 12.28
C ARG A 537 -10.66 -14.24 11.10
N ASN A 538 -11.77 -13.73 10.59
CA ASN A 538 -12.37 -14.22 9.35
C ASN A 538 -11.46 -13.91 8.16
N GLY A 539 -10.86 -14.97 7.59
CA GLY A 539 -10.06 -14.92 6.37
C GLY A 539 -10.82 -15.33 5.10
N GLY A 540 -12.05 -15.83 5.25
CA GLY A 540 -12.83 -16.42 4.17
C GLY A 540 -12.40 -17.85 3.82
N PHE A 541 -13.16 -18.47 2.92
CA PHE A 541 -13.03 -19.88 2.53
C PHE A 541 -11.60 -20.25 2.08
N SER A 542 -11.03 -19.52 1.12
CA SER A 542 -9.67 -19.78 0.62
C SER A 542 -8.63 -19.80 1.74
N ALA A 543 -8.67 -18.81 2.63
CA ALA A 543 -7.71 -18.69 3.72
C ALA A 543 -7.84 -19.82 4.74
N ALA A 544 -9.08 -20.21 5.08
CA ALA A 544 -9.37 -21.30 5.99
C ALA A 544 -8.90 -22.64 5.42
N CYS A 545 -9.26 -22.94 4.17
CA CYS A 545 -8.80 -24.15 3.47
C CYS A 545 -7.27 -24.20 3.37
N ASN A 546 -6.62 -23.09 3.00
CA ASN A 546 -5.16 -23.02 2.94
C ASN A 546 -4.52 -23.23 4.32
N ALA A 547 -5.12 -22.70 5.39
CA ALA A 547 -4.63 -22.92 6.76
C ALA A 547 -4.71 -24.39 7.17
N GLY A 548 -5.85 -25.05 6.92
CA GLY A 548 -5.98 -26.49 7.19
C GLY A 548 -5.05 -27.34 6.33
N ALA A 549 -4.88 -27.00 5.05
CA ALA A 549 -3.97 -27.71 4.14
C ALA A 549 -2.50 -27.60 4.56
N ARG A 550 -2.08 -26.48 5.17
CA ARG A 550 -0.73 -26.35 5.77
C ARG A 550 -0.52 -27.26 6.99
N GLN A 551 -1.59 -27.54 7.73
CA GLN A 551 -1.56 -28.44 8.90
C GLN A 551 -1.66 -29.93 8.51
N ALA A 552 -2.17 -30.22 7.32
CA ALA A 552 -2.40 -31.56 6.79
C ALA A 552 -1.09 -32.36 6.60
N ARG A 553 -1.13 -33.63 7.03
CA ARG A 553 -0.03 -34.62 6.94
C ARG A 553 -0.28 -35.75 5.95
N GLY A 554 -1.52 -35.90 5.46
CA GLY A 554 -1.93 -36.96 4.56
C GLY A 554 -1.38 -36.79 3.14
N GLU A 555 -1.16 -37.90 2.45
CA GLU A 555 -0.71 -37.89 1.05
C GLU A 555 -1.78 -37.29 0.13
N ALA A 556 -3.05 -37.64 0.37
CA ALA A 556 -4.20 -36.99 -0.26
C ALA A 556 -4.76 -35.87 0.64
N LEU A 557 -5.24 -34.80 0.01
CA LEU A 557 -5.96 -33.71 0.63
C LEU A 557 -7.41 -33.73 0.11
N ALA A 558 -8.38 -33.81 1.02
CA ALA A 558 -9.79 -33.65 0.74
C ALA A 558 -10.27 -32.33 1.37
N LEU A 559 -10.68 -31.39 0.53
CA LEU A 559 -11.27 -30.13 0.97
C LEU A 559 -12.79 -30.29 0.87
N VAL A 560 -13.49 -30.23 1.99
CA VAL A 560 -14.90 -30.62 2.11
C VAL A 560 -15.67 -29.58 2.91
N ASN A 561 -16.86 -29.19 2.47
CA ASN A 561 -17.72 -28.27 3.23
C ASN A 561 -18.29 -28.93 4.50
N SER A 562 -18.64 -28.11 5.49
CA SER A 562 -19.17 -28.57 6.78
C SER A 562 -20.53 -29.24 6.74
N ASP A 563 -21.28 -29.01 5.66
CA ASP A 563 -22.63 -29.52 5.39
C ASP A 563 -22.64 -30.60 4.29
N VAL A 564 -21.47 -31.17 3.99
CA VAL A 564 -21.31 -32.31 3.08
C VAL A 564 -21.23 -33.61 3.87
N ILE A 565 -22.16 -34.53 3.59
CA ILE A 565 -22.34 -35.81 4.30
C ILE A 565 -22.28 -36.96 3.28
N PRO A 566 -21.45 -37.99 3.48
CA PRO A 566 -21.41 -39.13 2.57
C PRO A 566 -22.69 -39.97 2.63
N VAL A 567 -23.16 -40.46 1.48
CA VAL A 567 -24.33 -41.36 1.39
C VAL A 567 -23.99 -42.74 1.97
N GLY A 568 -22.73 -43.16 1.90
CA GLY A 568 -22.28 -44.44 2.43
C GLY A 568 -20.77 -44.48 2.65
N ASN A 569 -20.33 -45.56 3.28
CA ASN A 569 -18.93 -45.81 3.62
C ASN A 569 -18.06 -46.03 2.36
N GLY A 570 -16.75 -45.82 2.48
CA GLY A 570 -15.79 -46.03 1.41
C GLY A 570 -15.71 -44.87 0.41
N TRP A 571 -16.35 -43.74 0.69
CA TRP A 571 -16.40 -42.58 -0.20
C TRP A 571 -14.99 -41.99 -0.45
N LEU A 572 -14.21 -41.77 0.61
CA LEU A 572 -12.89 -41.17 0.53
C LEU A 572 -11.84 -42.08 -0.14
N PRO A 573 -11.71 -43.39 0.22
CA PRO A 573 -10.76 -44.25 -0.48
C PRO A 573 -11.11 -44.40 -1.97
N ALA A 574 -12.39 -44.44 -2.33
CA ALA A 574 -12.82 -44.50 -3.72
C ALA A 574 -12.39 -43.26 -4.51
N LEU A 575 -12.46 -42.06 -3.92
CA LEU A 575 -11.95 -40.83 -4.55
C LEU A 575 -10.42 -40.82 -4.61
N VAL A 576 -9.73 -41.15 -3.51
CA VAL A 576 -8.26 -41.19 -3.46
C VAL A 576 -7.69 -42.17 -4.48
N ALA A 577 -8.33 -43.32 -4.70
CA ALA A 577 -7.91 -44.32 -5.69
C ALA A 577 -7.96 -43.80 -7.14
N LYS A 578 -8.67 -42.69 -7.41
CA LYS A 578 -8.76 -42.07 -8.73
C LYS A 578 -7.64 -41.05 -9.00
N LEU A 579 -6.82 -40.72 -8.00
CA LEU A 579 -5.63 -39.87 -8.15
C LEU A 579 -4.49 -40.64 -8.84
N ASP A 580 -4.65 -40.93 -10.12
CA ASP A 580 -3.67 -41.67 -10.92
C ASP A 580 -2.66 -40.73 -11.61
N LYS A 581 -1.40 -40.82 -11.18
CA LYS A 581 -0.27 -40.08 -11.76
C LYS A 581 -0.02 -40.42 -13.23
N ARG A 582 -0.25 -41.68 -13.66
CA ARG A 582 -0.04 -42.12 -15.05
C ARG A 582 -1.07 -41.51 -15.98
N ARG A 583 -2.31 -41.36 -15.51
CA ARG A 583 -3.39 -40.68 -16.21
C ARG A 583 -3.36 -39.15 -16.04
N ARG A 584 -2.34 -38.62 -15.36
CA ARG A 584 -2.14 -37.19 -15.10
C ARG A 584 -3.35 -36.54 -14.41
N ILE A 585 -3.98 -37.23 -13.45
CA ILE A 585 -5.15 -36.71 -12.75
C ILE A 585 -4.71 -35.85 -11.56
N GLY A 586 -5.03 -34.56 -11.62
CA GLY A 586 -4.68 -33.59 -10.58
C GLY A 586 -5.73 -33.49 -9.48
N ALA A 587 -7.02 -33.65 -9.80
CA ALA A 587 -8.09 -33.63 -8.82
C ALA A 587 -9.29 -34.47 -9.24
N VAL A 588 -10.11 -34.84 -8.25
CA VAL A 588 -11.38 -35.54 -8.46
C VAL A 588 -12.49 -34.93 -7.62
N GLY A 589 -13.72 -34.99 -8.14
CA GLY A 589 -14.92 -34.54 -7.44
C GLY A 589 -16.03 -35.61 -7.47
N PRO A 590 -16.76 -35.80 -6.38
CA PRO A 590 -17.86 -36.77 -6.30
C PRO A 590 -19.14 -36.23 -6.94
N LYS A 591 -20.18 -37.07 -6.95
CA LYS A 591 -21.57 -36.64 -7.13
C LYS A 591 -22.07 -35.95 -5.87
N LEU A 592 -22.63 -34.75 -6.02
CA LEU A 592 -23.33 -34.06 -4.94
C LEU A 592 -24.83 -34.06 -5.20
N LEU A 593 -25.58 -34.40 -4.16
CA LEU A 593 -27.03 -34.43 -4.12
C LEU A 593 -27.55 -33.35 -3.16
N TYR A 594 -28.67 -32.75 -3.51
CA TYR A 594 -29.51 -32.01 -2.57
C TYR A 594 -30.19 -32.96 -1.58
N GLU A 595 -30.77 -32.41 -0.52
CA GLU A 595 -31.48 -33.18 0.53
C GLU A 595 -32.65 -34.01 -0.02
N ASP A 596 -33.24 -33.60 -1.15
CA ASP A 596 -34.33 -34.31 -1.84
C ASP A 596 -33.84 -35.40 -2.81
N GLY A 597 -32.51 -35.61 -2.91
CA GLY A 597 -31.90 -36.57 -3.81
C GLY A 597 -31.76 -36.10 -5.26
N SER A 598 -32.11 -34.84 -5.57
CA SER A 598 -31.81 -34.23 -6.87
C SER A 598 -30.32 -33.88 -6.99
N LEU A 599 -29.80 -33.85 -8.22
CA LEU A 599 -28.41 -33.54 -8.52
C LEU A 599 -28.12 -32.08 -8.26
N GLN A 600 -27.08 -31.84 -7.47
CA GLN A 600 -26.48 -30.53 -7.29
C GLN A 600 -25.21 -30.39 -8.13
N HIS A 601 -24.40 -31.46 -8.19
CA HIS A 601 -23.12 -31.45 -8.89
C HIS A 601 -22.83 -32.79 -9.57
N ALA A 602 -22.49 -32.73 -10.85
CA ALA A 602 -21.93 -33.84 -11.61
C ALA A 602 -20.67 -33.42 -12.38
N GLY A 603 -19.88 -32.50 -11.83
CA GLY A 603 -18.82 -31.74 -12.51
C GLY A 603 -19.25 -30.32 -12.87
N LEU A 604 -18.27 -29.45 -13.10
CA LEU A 604 -18.42 -28.03 -13.44
C LEU A 604 -18.02 -27.76 -14.90
N PHE A 605 -18.73 -26.82 -15.53
CA PHE A 605 -18.35 -26.21 -16.81
C PHE A 605 -18.54 -24.70 -16.77
N PHE A 606 -17.92 -24.00 -17.71
CA PHE A 606 -17.99 -22.56 -17.80
C PHE A 606 -18.89 -22.14 -18.95
N LYS A 607 -19.74 -21.13 -18.73
CA LYS A 607 -20.58 -20.55 -19.79
C LYS A 607 -20.66 -19.05 -19.62
N ARG A 608 -20.63 -18.32 -20.73
CA ARG A 608 -20.85 -16.88 -20.73
C ARG A 608 -22.32 -16.54 -20.51
N ASP A 609 -22.58 -15.56 -19.65
CA ASP A 609 -23.89 -14.91 -19.52
C ASP A 609 -24.14 -13.91 -20.68
N SER A 610 -25.26 -13.20 -20.63
CA SER A 610 -25.61 -12.19 -21.66
C SER A 610 -24.67 -10.98 -21.67
N LYS A 611 -23.87 -10.78 -20.62
CA LYS A 611 -22.86 -9.71 -20.52
C LYS A 611 -21.47 -10.20 -20.94
N GLY A 612 -21.33 -11.47 -21.34
CA GLY A 612 -20.05 -12.07 -21.70
C GLY A 612 -19.22 -12.57 -20.51
N THR A 613 -19.79 -12.59 -19.30
CA THR A 613 -19.12 -13.00 -18.06
C THR A 613 -19.12 -14.52 -17.94
N TRP A 614 -17.95 -15.11 -17.66
CA TRP A 614 -17.87 -16.55 -17.38
C TRP A 614 -18.51 -16.88 -16.03
N LEU A 615 -19.52 -17.74 -16.05
CA LEU A 615 -20.18 -18.28 -14.86
C LEU A 615 -19.84 -19.77 -14.69
N ASN A 616 -19.72 -20.19 -13.44
CA ASN A 616 -19.61 -21.59 -13.05
C ASN A 616 -20.99 -22.25 -13.14
N HIS A 617 -21.13 -23.28 -13.98
CA HIS A 617 -22.33 -24.11 -14.09
C HIS A 617 -22.05 -25.56 -13.72
N HIS A 618 -23.06 -26.26 -13.21
CA HIS A 618 -22.95 -27.68 -12.87
C HIS A 618 -23.72 -28.53 -13.88
N TYR A 619 -23.09 -29.61 -14.35
CA TYR A 619 -23.74 -30.55 -15.26
C TYR A 619 -24.96 -31.18 -14.57
N PHE A 620 -26.08 -31.24 -15.30
CA PHE A 620 -27.32 -31.93 -14.90
C PHE A 620 -27.94 -31.46 -13.56
N LYS A 621 -27.60 -30.25 -13.09
CA LYS A 621 -28.18 -29.68 -11.87
C LYS A 621 -29.71 -29.66 -11.93
N GLY A 622 -30.35 -30.11 -10.86
CA GLY A 622 -31.81 -30.22 -10.71
C GLY A 622 -32.42 -31.50 -11.28
N MET A 623 -31.67 -32.33 -12.01
CA MET A 623 -32.14 -33.65 -12.45
C MET A 623 -32.13 -34.66 -11.30
N PRO A 624 -32.91 -35.76 -11.33
CA PRO A 624 -32.84 -36.79 -10.29
C PRO A 624 -31.43 -37.40 -10.16
N GLY A 625 -31.01 -37.80 -8.95
CA GLY A 625 -29.73 -38.49 -8.71
C GLY A 625 -29.51 -39.75 -9.55
N SER A 626 -30.60 -40.39 -9.98
CA SER A 626 -30.60 -41.57 -10.86
C SER A 626 -30.48 -41.24 -12.35
N TYR A 627 -30.41 -39.97 -12.74
CA TYR A 627 -30.34 -39.55 -14.14
C TYR A 627 -29.11 -40.15 -14.84
N ALA A 628 -29.34 -41.06 -15.79
CA ALA A 628 -28.29 -41.92 -16.35
C ALA A 628 -27.07 -41.16 -16.91
N PRO A 629 -27.21 -40.02 -17.63
CA PRO A 629 -26.05 -39.25 -18.09
C PRO A 629 -25.16 -38.68 -16.96
N ALA A 630 -25.72 -38.46 -15.76
CA ALA A 630 -24.96 -38.01 -14.60
C ALA A 630 -24.25 -39.17 -13.87
N ASN A 631 -24.53 -40.42 -14.24
CA ASN A 631 -23.98 -41.63 -13.66
C ASN A 631 -22.83 -42.23 -14.48
N VAL A 632 -22.11 -41.37 -15.21
CA VAL A 632 -20.95 -41.74 -16.03
C VAL A 632 -19.71 -40.97 -15.55
N GLU A 633 -18.66 -41.71 -15.20
CA GLU A 633 -17.34 -41.15 -14.89
C GLU A 633 -16.78 -40.47 -16.14
N ARG A 634 -16.33 -39.22 -16.00
CA ARG A 634 -15.82 -38.47 -17.15
C ARG A 634 -14.83 -37.37 -16.75
N PRO A 635 -13.92 -36.97 -17.66
CA PRO A 635 -13.19 -35.72 -17.50
C PRO A 635 -14.17 -34.54 -17.51
N VAL A 636 -13.91 -33.54 -16.67
CA VAL A 636 -14.75 -32.33 -16.55
C VAL A 636 -13.87 -31.09 -16.44
N PRO A 637 -14.26 -29.91 -16.99
CA PRO A 637 -13.47 -28.69 -16.89
C PRO A 637 -13.00 -28.38 -15.46
N GLY A 638 -13.89 -28.55 -14.48
CA GLY A 638 -13.57 -28.46 -13.06
C GLY A 638 -14.57 -29.20 -12.18
N VAL A 639 -14.37 -29.12 -10.86
CA VAL A 639 -15.28 -29.61 -9.81
C VAL A 639 -15.47 -28.51 -8.76
N THR A 640 -16.48 -28.63 -7.92
CA THR A 640 -16.76 -27.60 -6.89
C THR A 640 -15.92 -27.79 -5.63
N GLY A 641 -15.67 -26.69 -4.93
CA GLY A 641 -15.01 -26.66 -3.62
C GLY A 641 -15.81 -27.34 -2.50
N ALA A 642 -17.07 -27.69 -2.71
CA ALA A 642 -17.85 -28.45 -1.72
C ALA A 642 -17.24 -29.82 -1.41
N CYS A 643 -16.63 -30.47 -2.40
CA CYS A 643 -15.73 -31.61 -2.19
C CYS A 643 -14.75 -31.75 -3.35
N ILE A 644 -13.47 -31.45 -3.10
CA ILE A 644 -12.37 -31.70 -4.03
C ILE A 644 -11.29 -32.54 -3.35
N VAL A 645 -10.86 -33.61 -4.01
CA VAL A 645 -9.78 -34.49 -3.53
C VAL A 645 -8.61 -34.43 -4.50
N MET A 646 -7.41 -34.21 -3.98
CA MET A 646 -6.18 -34.10 -4.77
C MET A 646 -4.94 -34.51 -3.98
N ALA A 647 -3.79 -34.65 -4.63
CA ALA A 647 -2.53 -34.85 -3.92
C ALA A 647 -2.16 -33.59 -3.12
N ARG A 648 -1.75 -33.76 -1.86
CA ARG A 648 -1.37 -32.64 -0.99
C ARG A 648 -0.17 -31.87 -1.54
N GLU A 649 0.81 -32.59 -2.09
CA GLU A 649 2.01 -31.99 -2.70
C GLU A 649 1.62 -31.11 -3.88
N LEU A 650 0.70 -31.56 -4.74
CA LEU A 650 0.20 -30.76 -5.87
C LEU A 650 -0.52 -29.49 -5.40
N PHE A 651 -1.31 -29.57 -4.32
CA PHE A 651 -1.97 -28.38 -3.76
C PHE A 651 -0.92 -27.33 -3.33
N GLY A 652 0.16 -27.78 -2.68
CA GLY A 652 1.29 -26.91 -2.32
C GLY A 652 2.02 -26.34 -3.54
N GLU A 653 2.30 -27.15 -4.56
CA GLU A 653 2.95 -26.73 -5.81
C GLU A 653 2.15 -25.67 -6.58
N LEU A 654 0.81 -25.76 -6.55
CA LEU A 654 -0.08 -24.80 -7.20
C LEU A 654 -0.33 -23.53 -6.35
N GLY A 655 0.23 -23.46 -5.14
CA GLY A 655 0.02 -22.34 -4.21
C GLY A 655 -1.35 -22.33 -3.54
N GLY A 656 -2.08 -23.45 -3.56
CA GLY A 656 -3.40 -23.61 -2.96
C GLY A 656 -4.50 -22.73 -3.57
N PHE A 657 -5.53 -22.44 -2.78
CA PHE A 657 -6.60 -21.53 -3.17
C PHE A 657 -6.09 -20.10 -3.26
N ASP A 658 -6.55 -19.35 -4.27
CA ASP A 658 -6.21 -17.93 -4.38
C ASP A 658 -6.99 -17.11 -3.34
N GLU A 659 -6.26 -16.38 -2.52
CA GLU A 659 -6.84 -15.58 -1.44
C GLU A 659 -7.23 -14.16 -1.89
N SER A 660 -7.06 -13.81 -3.17
CA SER A 660 -7.54 -12.54 -3.69
C SER A 660 -9.06 -12.50 -3.87
N TYR A 661 -9.71 -13.65 -4.05
CA TYR A 661 -11.17 -13.73 -4.16
C TYR A 661 -11.82 -13.30 -2.84
N VAL A 662 -12.81 -12.42 -2.95
CA VAL A 662 -13.42 -11.75 -1.80
C VAL A 662 -14.64 -12.55 -1.33
N ILE A 663 -14.58 -13.09 -0.11
CA ILE A 663 -15.72 -13.72 0.58
C ILE A 663 -16.31 -14.92 -0.20
N GLY A 664 -15.45 -15.71 -0.87
CA GLY A 664 -15.84 -16.93 -1.61
C GLY A 664 -16.42 -16.65 -3.01
N ASP A 665 -16.83 -17.71 -3.69
CA ASP A 665 -17.14 -17.77 -5.13
C ASP A 665 -15.89 -17.64 -6.03
N TYR A 666 -15.73 -18.60 -6.96
CA TYR A 666 -14.69 -18.70 -8.00
C TYR A 666 -13.30 -19.22 -7.56
N GLU A 667 -13.02 -19.36 -6.27
CA GLU A 667 -11.76 -19.93 -5.80
C GLU A 667 -11.58 -21.41 -6.16
N ASP A 668 -12.67 -22.16 -6.21
CA ASP A 668 -12.68 -23.57 -6.61
C ASP A 668 -12.41 -23.75 -8.11
N SER A 669 -13.04 -22.93 -8.94
CA SER A 669 -12.76 -22.94 -10.37
C SER A 669 -11.39 -22.35 -10.70
N ASP A 670 -10.87 -21.37 -9.96
CA ASP A 670 -9.48 -20.91 -10.08
C ASP A 670 -8.47 -22.03 -9.79
N LEU A 671 -8.67 -22.81 -8.70
CA LEU A 671 -7.84 -23.98 -8.41
C LEU A 671 -7.93 -25.03 -9.54
N CYS A 672 -9.12 -25.29 -10.07
CA CYS A 672 -9.29 -26.18 -11.23
C CYS A 672 -8.52 -25.67 -12.46
N LEU A 673 -8.54 -24.36 -12.72
CA LEU A 673 -7.82 -23.74 -13.83
C LEU A 673 -6.30 -23.78 -13.62
N LYS A 674 -5.81 -23.64 -12.38
CA LYS A 674 -4.40 -23.86 -12.02
C LYS A 674 -3.96 -25.31 -12.30
N ILE A 675 -4.77 -26.30 -11.91
CA ILE A 675 -4.53 -27.73 -12.21
C ILE A 675 -4.46 -27.94 -13.74
N ARG A 676 -5.39 -27.37 -14.49
CA ARG A 676 -5.42 -27.46 -15.96
C ARG A 676 -4.21 -26.81 -16.61
N ARG A 677 -3.78 -25.65 -16.11
CA ARG A 677 -2.57 -24.95 -16.58
C ARG A 677 -1.30 -25.77 -16.33
N ALA A 678 -1.26 -26.59 -15.28
CA ALA A 678 -0.19 -27.57 -15.04
C ALA A 678 -0.26 -28.80 -15.97
N GLY A 679 -1.22 -28.86 -16.90
CA GLY A 679 -1.41 -29.95 -17.85
C GLY A 679 -1.96 -31.23 -17.20
N LEU A 680 -2.73 -31.08 -16.12
CA LEU A 680 -3.37 -32.18 -15.39
C LEU A 680 -4.90 -32.20 -15.64
N GLY A 681 -5.47 -33.41 -15.60
CA GLY A 681 -6.89 -33.66 -15.76
C GLY A 681 -7.67 -33.58 -14.45
N ILE A 682 -8.97 -33.34 -14.56
CA ILE A 682 -9.94 -33.39 -13.45
C ILE A 682 -11.04 -34.36 -13.84
N ILE A 683 -11.38 -35.28 -12.93
CA ILE A 683 -12.38 -36.33 -13.16
C ILE A 683 -13.55 -36.17 -12.20
N TYR A 684 -14.76 -36.31 -12.73
CA TYR A 684 -15.98 -36.48 -11.95
C TYR A 684 -16.26 -37.98 -11.70
N VAL A 685 -16.52 -38.36 -10.45
CA VAL A 685 -16.70 -39.75 -10.00
C VAL A 685 -18.14 -39.96 -9.51
N PRO A 686 -19.03 -40.56 -10.32
CA PRO A 686 -20.45 -40.70 -9.97
C PRO A 686 -20.75 -41.80 -8.93
N ASP A 687 -19.86 -42.78 -8.77
CA ASP A 687 -20.03 -43.91 -7.86
C ASP A 687 -19.93 -43.49 -6.39
N VAL A 688 -19.33 -42.32 -6.14
CA VAL A 688 -19.28 -41.69 -4.83
C VAL A 688 -20.32 -40.58 -4.80
N ALA A 689 -21.35 -40.75 -3.98
CA ALA A 689 -22.40 -39.76 -3.76
C ALA A 689 -22.28 -39.17 -2.34
N LEU A 690 -22.35 -37.84 -2.25
CA LEU A 690 -22.44 -37.09 -1.01
C LEU A 690 -23.68 -36.19 -1.05
N TYR A 691 -24.37 -36.02 0.06
CA TYR A 691 -25.35 -34.96 0.24
C TYR A 691 -24.63 -33.66 0.56
N HIS A 692 -24.99 -32.56 -0.09
CA HIS A 692 -24.58 -31.21 0.28
C HIS A 692 -25.83 -30.46 0.71
N LEU A 693 -26.01 -30.33 2.02
CA LEU A 693 -27.28 -29.96 2.65
C LEU A 693 -27.57 -28.45 2.63
N GLU A 694 -26.93 -27.71 1.72
CA GLU A 694 -26.98 -26.25 1.52
C GLU A 694 -28.21 -25.60 2.19
N ARG A 695 -28.15 -25.38 3.50
CA ARG A 695 -29.18 -24.57 4.13
C ARG A 695 -28.95 -23.18 3.59
N GLN A 696 -30.05 -22.46 3.45
CA GLN A 696 -30.17 -21.05 3.12
C GLN A 696 -29.35 -20.08 4.04
N SER A 697 -28.15 -20.41 4.51
CA SER A 697 -27.12 -19.44 4.93
C SER A 697 -26.81 -18.45 3.81
N ILE A 698 -27.13 -18.82 2.56
CA ILE A 698 -27.04 -17.97 1.37
C ILE A 698 -28.23 -17.00 1.25
N SER A 699 -29.45 -17.37 1.68
CA SER A 699 -30.64 -16.52 1.47
C SER A 699 -30.90 -15.51 2.60
N LYS A 700 -30.24 -15.63 3.76
CA LYS A 700 -30.47 -14.72 4.90
C LYS A 700 -29.57 -13.47 4.93
N SER A 701 -28.58 -13.36 4.05
CA SER A 701 -27.85 -12.11 3.84
C SER A 701 -28.23 -11.53 2.48
N THR A 702 -29.33 -10.80 2.43
CA THR A 702 -29.67 -9.85 1.36
C THR A 702 -28.70 -8.65 1.35
N ASP A 703 -27.44 -8.88 1.70
CA ASP A 703 -26.42 -7.85 1.80
C ASP A 703 -25.92 -7.53 0.39
N TYR A 704 -26.10 -6.27 0.01
CA TYR A 704 -25.54 -5.69 -1.22
C TYR A 704 -24.06 -6.03 -1.43
N THR A 705 -23.30 -6.21 -0.33
CA THR A 705 -21.87 -6.58 -0.36
C THR A 705 -21.60 -7.91 -1.04
N ARG A 706 -22.50 -8.90 -0.92
CA ARG A 706 -22.30 -10.24 -1.53
C ARG A 706 -22.48 -10.21 -3.04
N GLY A 707 -23.47 -9.44 -3.53
CA GLY A 707 -23.66 -9.24 -4.97
C GLY A 707 -22.49 -8.50 -5.62
N ALA A 708 -21.91 -7.51 -4.93
CA ALA A 708 -20.72 -6.81 -5.39
C ALA A 708 -19.47 -7.70 -5.34
N ALA A 709 -19.29 -8.48 -4.28
CA ALA A 709 -18.16 -9.40 -4.13
C ALA A 709 -18.16 -10.47 -5.24
N SER A 710 -19.31 -11.11 -5.51
CA SER A 710 -19.41 -12.13 -6.55
C SER A 710 -19.14 -11.56 -7.96
N GLN A 711 -19.64 -10.34 -8.25
CA GLN A 711 -19.31 -9.65 -9.51
C GLN A 711 -17.83 -9.25 -9.61
N HIS A 712 -17.22 -8.81 -8.52
CA HIS A 712 -15.78 -8.54 -8.47
C HIS A 712 -14.97 -9.82 -8.71
N ASN A 713 -15.35 -10.94 -8.09
CA ASN A 713 -14.68 -12.23 -8.25
C ASN A 713 -14.83 -12.78 -9.67
N ALA A 714 -16.01 -12.64 -10.29
CA ALA A 714 -16.24 -12.97 -11.69
C ALA A 714 -15.35 -12.12 -12.63
N TRP A 715 -15.30 -10.80 -12.40
CA TRP A 715 -14.41 -9.90 -13.13
C TRP A 715 -12.93 -10.30 -12.98
N LEU A 716 -12.51 -10.63 -11.76
CA LEU A 716 -11.15 -11.04 -11.47
C LEU A 716 -10.79 -12.36 -12.15
N GLN A 717 -11.71 -13.32 -12.16
CA GLN A 717 -11.53 -14.57 -12.89
C GLN A 717 -11.40 -14.33 -14.39
N MET A 718 -12.27 -13.51 -14.98
CA MET A 718 -12.16 -13.16 -16.41
C MET A 718 -10.81 -12.51 -16.71
N ARG A 719 -10.39 -11.53 -15.89
CA ARG A 719 -9.08 -10.86 -16.02
C ARG A 719 -7.91 -11.84 -16.05
N ARG A 720 -7.99 -12.91 -15.29
CA ARG A 720 -6.92 -13.91 -15.16
C ARG A 720 -6.99 -15.01 -16.21
N TRP A 721 -8.19 -15.45 -16.56
CA TRP A 721 -8.40 -16.75 -17.19
C TRP A 721 -9.29 -16.73 -18.43
N ASP A 722 -9.73 -15.58 -18.95
CA ASP A 722 -10.69 -15.51 -20.06
C ASP A 722 -10.25 -16.37 -21.27
N ALA A 723 -9.01 -16.19 -21.73
CA ALA A 723 -8.48 -16.94 -22.87
C ALA A 723 -8.36 -18.45 -22.59
N GLN A 724 -7.95 -18.81 -21.37
CA GLN A 724 -7.77 -20.20 -20.96
C GLN A 724 -9.12 -20.91 -20.81
N ILE A 725 -10.14 -20.24 -20.25
CA ILE A 725 -11.50 -20.78 -20.15
C ILE A 725 -12.08 -20.95 -21.56
N ALA A 726 -11.94 -19.96 -22.44
CA ALA A 726 -12.42 -20.05 -23.81
C ALA A 726 -11.81 -21.25 -24.56
N ALA A 727 -10.49 -21.40 -24.50
CA ALA A 727 -9.78 -22.53 -25.11
C ALA A 727 -10.18 -23.88 -24.49
N LEU A 728 -10.34 -23.92 -23.16
CA LEU A 728 -10.78 -25.12 -22.45
C LEU A 728 -12.18 -25.55 -22.90
N MET A 729 -13.13 -24.62 -22.94
CA MET A 729 -14.51 -24.93 -23.33
C MET A 729 -14.59 -25.36 -24.80
N GLN A 730 -13.85 -24.72 -25.70
CA GLN A 730 -13.76 -25.14 -27.10
C GLN A 730 -13.22 -26.58 -27.24
N ALA A 731 -12.21 -26.96 -26.45
CA ALA A 731 -11.66 -28.31 -26.46
C ALA A 731 -12.69 -29.37 -26.00
N PHE A 732 -13.48 -29.05 -24.97
CA PHE A 732 -14.56 -29.93 -24.50
C PHE A 732 -15.73 -30.02 -25.49
N GLU A 733 -16.07 -28.94 -26.19
CA GLU A 733 -17.08 -28.95 -27.25
C GLU A 733 -16.63 -29.79 -28.47
N THR A 734 -15.36 -29.65 -28.87
CA THR A 734 -14.79 -30.41 -29.99
C THR A 734 -14.70 -31.90 -29.66
N SER A 735 -14.25 -32.24 -28.45
CA SER A 735 -14.21 -33.64 -27.99
C SER A 735 -15.60 -34.25 -27.83
N ALA A 736 -16.64 -33.44 -27.55
CA ALA A 736 -18.03 -33.90 -27.54
C ALA A 736 -18.62 -34.05 -28.95
N ALA A 737 -18.10 -33.30 -29.93
CA ALA A 737 -18.49 -33.35 -31.35
C ALA A 737 -17.79 -34.47 -32.14
N GLU A 738 -16.77 -35.13 -31.59
CA GLU A 738 -16.15 -36.35 -32.14
C GLU A 738 -16.64 -37.65 -31.46
N PRO A 739 -17.91 -38.09 -31.59
CA PRO A 739 -18.24 -39.48 -31.35
C PRO A 739 -18.07 -40.26 -32.67
N ALA A 740 -16.91 -40.91 -32.92
CA ALA A 740 -16.81 -42.13 -33.76
C ALA A 740 -15.39 -42.63 -34.17
N LEU A 741 -14.27 -41.92 -33.95
CA LEU A 741 -13.00 -42.33 -34.59
C LEU A 741 -11.98 -43.08 -33.71
N LEU A 742 -12.27 -43.34 -32.43
CA LEU A 742 -11.38 -44.10 -31.52
C LEU A 742 -11.85 -45.53 -31.20
N GLN A 743 -12.74 -46.11 -32.01
CA GLN A 743 -13.13 -47.54 -31.93
C GLN A 743 -12.49 -48.44 -33.00
N ALA A 744 -11.46 -48.00 -33.70
CA ALA A 744 -10.74 -48.83 -34.68
C ALA A 744 -9.33 -49.15 -34.21
N GLN A 745 -9.19 -50.03 -33.20
CA GLN A 745 -8.02 -50.89 -33.00
C GLN A 745 -8.34 -51.95 -31.92
N ALA A 746 -9.30 -52.82 -32.23
CA ALA A 746 -9.37 -54.16 -31.65
C ALA A 746 -9.10 -55.18 -32.77
N PRO A 747 -8.40 -56.30 -32.52
CA PRO A 747 -8.05 -57.24 -33.56
C PRO A 747 -9.32 -57.91 -34.12
N SER A 748 -9.35 -58.01 -35.44
CA SER A 748 -10.39 -58.67 -36.23
C SER A 748 -10.47 -60.17 -35.93
N GLU A 749 -11.63 -60.66 -35.53
CA GLU A 749 -12.05 -62.05 -35.75
C GLU A 749 -13.23 -62.10 -36.74
N PRO A 750 -13.40 -63.21 -37.49
CA PRO A 750 -13.98 -63.18 -38.83
C PRO A 750 -15.50 -63.34 -38.88
N ASP A 751 -16.03 -62.86 -40.01
CA ASP A 751 -17.41 -62.86 -40.47
C ASP A 751 -18.19 -64.17 -40.27
N LEU A 752 -19.40 -64.03 -39.70
CA LEU A 752 -20.57 -64.83 -40.08
C LEU A 752 -21.79 -63.92 -40.30
N VAL A 753 -22.17 -63.84 -41.56
CA VAL A 753 -23.31 -63.15 -42.22
C VAL A 753 -24.64 -63.92 -41.97
N PRO A 754 -25.89 -63.45 -42.26
CA PRO A 754 -26.40 -62.13 -42.68
C PRO A 754 -27.58 -61.55 -41.85
N ARG A 755 -27.61 -60.20 -41.87
CA ARG A 755 -28.75 -59.29 -42.10
C ARG A 755 -30.17 -59.88 -42.20
N PHE A 756 -31.02 -59.49 -41.25
CA PHE A 756 -32.44 -59.26 -41.50
C PHE A 756 -32.77 -57.76 -41.38
N SER A 757 -33.22 -57.20 -42.50
CA SER A 757 -33.81 -55.87 -42.61
C SER A 757 -35.27 -55.89 -42.16
N PHE A 758 -35.69 -55.01 -41.25
CA PHE A 758 -37.06 -54.52 -41.27
C PHE A 758 -37.16 -53.02 -40.93
N ARG A 759 -38.13 -52.43 -41.62
CA ARG A 759 -38.37 -51.02 -41.89
C ARG A 759 -38.79 -50.21 -40.66
N ARG A 760 -38.52 -48.90 -40.78
CA ARG A 760 -39.23 -47.77 -40.17
C ARG A 760 -40.70 -48.04 -39.81
N ALA A 761 -41.10 -47.62 -38.62
CA ALA A 761 -42.40 -47.01 -38.38
C ALA A 761 -42.25 -45.85 -37.41
N THR A 762 -42.83 -44.74 -37.80
CA THR A 762 -42.93 -43.43 -37.15
C THR A 762 -44.06 -43.39 -36.10
N ALA A 763 -43.88 -42.48 -35.13
CA ALA A 763 -44.90 -41.77 -34.35
C ALA A 763 -45.66 -42.53 -33.23
N ALA A 764 -45.39 -42.16 -31.99
CA ALA A 764 -46.30 -41.40 -31.11
C ALA A 764 -45.48 -40.78 -29.96
#